data_AF-A0AA95K0U6-F1
#
_entry.id   AF-A0AA95K0U6-F1
#
_cell.length_a   1.000
_cell.length_b   1.000
_cell.length_c   1.000
_cell.angle_alpha   90.00
_cell.angle_beta   90.00
_cell.angle_gamma   90.00
#
_symmetry.space_group_name_H-M   'P 1'
#
loop_
_entity.id
_entity.type
_entity.pdbx_description
1 polymer ?
#
loop_
_entity_poly.entity_id
_entity_poly.type
_entity_poly.pdbx_seq_one_letter_code
_entity_poly.pdbx_strand_id
1 'polypeptide(L)'
;MQIEGEYNKDKNVDFPNIISPELIKKLQLDLNRINIHHARIKQALNKQIKTTIPIMGACTTSNGGIISWKQITRILSSTYHPSRRKFQKSSLDFWRENHLVTCVPAAGAASRFFSDLQKYIIILNDLIPELKDIFHKFTANKTSFELAFNVRKKIHSTILNIKNIPEISVLFDSLEEHIAEESKKNCYQFYYYLLELLQTGTIESNFNERNTKKTVKKKQTSQQINEQVIRTPWEYNQPLLKTKTEEKNKKIAKYSAQTNHWMDRIVVPNNAINHQKEEFKNEYILFNSHEQNILKSYSICSIFVYLYGTIPKALVPTTIEGDSFLTLKIAEQIKLFPCLGNVLVVPTNLKKDFEQEIIKNSSYLQENINDIFALKDSPFAPTWLKNSTNQKGDWLVLEQGKSLSTIRFNLDGTPYTDEDGNYVPISAGHGELIHLFDSIADSFPNAECLHIRNIDNVIGTSKDRIEELNIPAEAFKIIRDCIEVLRAKIEDHLFHEQINKQAIYKIQDQEVLKVLNYLCSFINQELAQDGLNLCFNSEKHFTGIPFQTIHKIVGNLFHWQPLAEPLNNYSAWEKTLSWLEQPISIFGVVRKEVADIGGGPIFAELSDGTKIKLCIEMPHVDEKETMEYFGPRGKATHFNPVLAFFELRTNKRSFEKEQVLGKKVNYSKLFDDRFWLLTKREYKGVPVCYHETVLHELIGNSATSNLVFIEVPRTLFRPHKSFFDSLGNDRRTYGFDETLVSLETRNF
;
A
#
# COMPACT_ATOMS: atom_id res chain seq x y z
N MET A 1 -33.60 14.38 -15.68
CA MET A 1 -33.75 14.75 -17.11
C MET A 1 -32.52 14.26 -17.85
N GLN A 2 -32.70 13.25 -18.69
CA GLN A 2 -31.70 12.75 -19.63
C GLN A 2 -31.40 13.85 -20.65
N ILE A 3 -30.11 14.07 -20.97
CA ILE A 3 -29.72 14.82 -22.16
C ILE A 3 -28.98 13.84 -23.05
N GLU A 4 -29.72 13.32 -24.03
CA GLU A 4 -29.18 12.65 -25.22
C GLU A 4 -28.54 13.72 -26.11
N GLY A 5 -27.26 13.56 -26.44
CA GLY A 5 -26.56 14.37 -27.43
C GLY A 5 -26.67 13.73 -28.81
N GLU A 6 -27.13 14.53 -29.77
CA GLU A 6 -27.45 14.16 -31.15
C GLU A 6 -26.27 13.50 -31.92
N TYR A 7 -26.57 12.36 -32.54
CA TYR A 7 -25.73 11.69 -33.53
C TYR A 7 -25.85 12.37 -34.90
N ASN A 8 -24.76 12.90 -35.44
CA ASN A 8 -24.66 13.25 -36.85
C ASN A 8 -23.94 12.13 -37.64
N LYS A 9 -24.60 11.65 -38.70
CA LYS A 9 -24.16 10.62 -39.66
C LYS A 9 -23.70 11.25 -40.98
N ASP A 10 -22.51 10.83 -41.45
CA ASP A 10 -22.03 10.62 -42.84
C ASP A 10 -20.50 10.88 -42.87
N LYS A 11 -19.57 10.10 -43.47
CA LYS A 11 -19.58 8.89 -44.32
C LYS A 11 -18.15 8.27 -44.36
N ASN A 12 -18.10 6.94 -44.52
CA ASN A 12 -17.06 6.07 -45.12
C ASN A 12 -15.74 5.72 -44.37
N VAL A 13 -15.91 4.77 -43.44
CA VAL A 13 -15.22 3.46 -43.26
C VAL A 13 -13.80 3.24 -43.80
N ASP A 14 -12.88 3.04 -42.84
CA ASP A 14 -11.97 1.87 -42.80
C ASP A 14 -11.92 1.37 -41.33
N PHE A 15 -12.29 0.11 -41.07
CA PHE A 15 -12.32 -0.47 -39.71
C PHE A 15 -10.98 -1.15 -39.40
N PRO A 16 -10.37 -0.81 -38.23
CA PRO A 16 -10.25 -1.81 -37.17
C PRO A 16 -10.50 -1.19 -35.78
N ASN A 17 -11.65 -0.52 -35.61
CA ASN A 17 -11.97 0.30 -34.44
C ASN A 17 -13.06 -0.27 -33.50
N ILE A 18 -13.55 -1.49 -33.75
CA ILE A 18 -14.59 -2.15 -32.95
C ILE A 18 -13.96 -3.25 -32.11
N ILE A 19 -14.27 -3.26 -30.81
CA ILE A 19 -13.87 -4.34 -29.90
C ILE A 19 -14.64 -5.61 -30.26
N SER A 20 -13.93 -6.70 -30.52
CA SER A 20 -14.56 -7.99 -30.82
C SER A 20 -15.29 -8.55 -29.58
N PRO A 21 -16.62 -8.75 -29.64
CA PRO A 21 -17.38 -9.34 -28.55
C PRO A 21 -16.91 -10.77 -28.21
N GLU A 22 -16.47 -11.52 -29.22
CA GLU A 22 -16.03 -12.91 -29.07
C GLU A 22 -14.72 -12.99 -28.28
N LEU A 23 -13.73 -12.15 -28.61
CA LEU A 23 -12.45 -12.10 -27.90
C LEU A 23 -12.64 -11.62 -26.44
N ILE A 24 -13.52 -10.64 -26.21
CA ILE A 24 -13.85 -10.18 -24.85
C ILE A 24 -14.53 -11.28 -24.03
N LYS A 25 -15.49 -12.00 -24.62
CA LYS A 25 -16.17 -13.12 -23.97
C LYS A 25 -15.20 -14.25 -23.64
N LYS A 26 -14.24 -14.55 -24.52
CA LYS A 26 -13.15 -15.52 -24.27
C LYS A 26 -12.32 -15.15 -23.04
N LEU A 27 -12.11 -13.86 -22.80
CA LEU A 27 -11.38 -13.35 -21.63
C LEU A 27 -12.23 -13.24 -20.36
N GLN A 28 -13.54 -13.53 -20.41
CA GLN A 28 -14.49 -13.36 -19.32
C GLN A 28 -14.57 -11.90 -18.82
N LEU A 29 -14.42 -10.93 -19.72
CA LEU A 29 -14.53 -9.49 -19.44
C LEU A 29 -15.93 -8.96 -19.80
N ASP A 30 -16.32 -7.85 -19.19
CA ASP A 30 -17.59 -7.17 -19.48
C ASP A 30 -17.45 -6.27 -20.72
N LEU A 31 -18.15 -6.62 -21.81
CA LEU A 31 -18.09 -5.90 -23.07
C LEU A 31 -18.58 -4.44 -22.97
N ASN A 32 -19.65 -4.18 -22.23
CA ASN A 32 -20.18 -2.82 -22.10
C ASN A 32 -19.15 -1.93 -21.39
N ARG A 33 -18.52 -2.48 -20.35
CA ARG A 33 -17.47 -1.80 -19.61
C ARG A 33 -16.24 -1.51 -20.48
N ILE A 34 -15.75 -2.49 -21.24
CA ILE A 34 -14.60 -2.27 -22.14
C ILE A 34 -14.93 -1.23 -23.22
N ASN A 35 -16.17 -1.19 -23.73
CA ASN A 35 -16.61 -0.16 -24.67
C ASN A 35 -16.57 1.25 -24.04
N ILE A 36 -17.01 1.40 -22.79
CA ILE A 36 -16.91 2.68 -22.05
C ILE A 36 -15.44 3.09 -21.89
N HIS A 37 -14.57 2.17 -21.47
CA HIS A 37 -13.15 2.44 -21.31
C HIS A 37 -12.50 2.88 -22.63
N HIS A 38 -12.78 2.18 -23.72
CA HIS A 38 -12.27 2.48 -25.06
C HIS A 38 -12.72 3.86 -25.56
N ALA A 39 -14.00 4.22 -25.36
CA ALA A 39 -14.51 5.53 -25.72
C ALA A 39 -13.77 6.65 -24.95
N ARG A 40 -13.57 6.49 -23.64
CA ARG A 40 -12.82 7.44 -22.80
C ARG A 40 -11.36 7.57 -23.23
N ILE A 41 -10.69 6.45 -23.51
CA ILE A 41 -9.30 6.45 -23.98
C ILE A 41 -9.19 7.22 -25.30
N LYS A 42 -10.08 6.97 -26.26
CA LYS A 42 -10.10 7.70 -27.54
C LYS A 42 -10.33 9.21 -27.34
N GLN A 43 -11.30 9.58 -26.52
CA GLN A 43 -11.54 10.99 -26.19
C GLN A 43 -10.31 11.65 -25.55
N ALA A 44 -9.65 10.96 -24.62
CA ALA A 44 -8.45 11.46 -23.95
C ALA A 44 -7.25 11.59 -24.90
N LEU A 45 -7.00 10.58 -25.75
CA LEU A 45 -5.93 10.61 -26.75
C LEU A 45 -6.14 11.74 -27.77
N ASN A 46 -7.40 12.01 -28.15
CA ASN A 46 -7.79 13.11 -29.02
C ASN A 46 -7.91 14.47 -28.31
N LYS A 47 -7.57 14.56 -27.02
CA LYS A 47 -7.68 15.77 -26.18
C LYS A 47 -9.08 16.37 -26.12
N GLN A 48 -10.12 15.54 -26.29
CA GLN A 48 -11.52 15.94 -26.22
C GLN A 48 -12.04 16.06 -24.79
N ILE A 49 -11.37 15.39 -23.84
CA ILE A 49 -11.68 15.45 -22.41
C ILE A 49 -10.42 15.76 -21.61
N LYS A 50 -10.58 16.48 -20.50
CA LYS A 50 -9.50 16.72 -19.54
C LYS A 50 -9.38 15.50 -18.62
N THR A 51 -8.20 14.90 -18.57
CA THR A 51 -7.90 13.76 -17.69
C THR A 51 -7.26 14.17 -16.37
N THR A 52 -6.97 15.46 -16.19
CA THR A 52 -6.37 16.01 -14.97
C THR A 52 -7.38 16.77 -14.12
N ILE A 53 -7.22 16.68 -12.81
CA ILE A 53 -8.05 17.34 -11.81
C ILE A 53 -7.26 18.55 -11.26
N PRO A 54 -7.76 19.79 -11.46
CA PRO A 54 -7.15 21.00 -10.91
C PRO A 54 -7.00 20.96 -9.39
N ILE A 55 -5.83 21.40 -8.89
CA ILE A 55 -5.58 21.56 -7.46
C ILE A 55 -5.94 22.99 -7.04
N MET A 56 -6.80 23.11 -6.04
CA MET A 56 -7.13 24.39 -5.40
C MET A 56 -6.16 24.75 -4.26
N GLY A 57 -5.62 23.75 -3.57
CA GLY A 57 -4.75 23.95 -2.41
C GLY A 57 -4.37 22.65 -1.73
N ALA A 58 -3.32 22.67 -0.91
CA ALA A 58 -2.98 21.53 -0.07
C ALA A 58 -3.92 21.46 1.15
N CYS A 59 -4.34 20.27 1.54
CA CYS A 59 -4.93 20.09 2.86
C CYS A 59 -3.81 20.20 3.91
N THR A 60 -4.04 20.99 4.96
CA THR A 60 -3.08 21.17 6.05
C THR A 60 -3.80 21.17 7.39
N THR A 61 -3.03 21.10 8.47
CA THR A 61 -3.54 21.27 9.83
C THR A 61 -3.93 22.72 10.14
N SER A 62 -3.49 23.69 9.35
CA SER A 62 -3.78 25.11 9.58
C SER A 62 -5.05 25.59 8.88
N ASN A 63 -5.44 24.97 7.76
CA ASN A 63 -6.63 25.35 7.00
C ASN A 63 -7.84 24.43 7.24
N GLY A 64 -7.76 23.53 8.24
CA GLY A 64 -8.83 22.60 8.57
C GLY A 64 -8.99 21.42 7.61
N GLY A 65 -8.11 21.27 6.62
CA GLY A 65 -8.12 20.11 5.73
C GLY A 65 -7.68 18.81 6.41
N ILE A 66 -6.85 18.89 7.46
CA ILE A 66 -6.33 17.75 8.23
C ILE A 66 -6.46 18.05 9.72
N ILE A 67 -6.94 17.08 10.50
CA ILE A 67 -6.96 17.17 11.97
C ILE A 67 -5.58 16.77 12.49
N SER A 68 -4.91 17.67 13.21
CA SER A 68 -3.55 17.40 13.73
C SER A 68 -3.54 16.30 14.80
N TRP A 69 -2.41 15.59 14.94
CA TRP A 69 -2.24 14.54 15.94
C TRP A 69 -2.46 15.06 17.37
N LYS A 70 -1.96 16.27 17.66
CA LYS A 70 -2.15 16.96 18.94
C LYS A 70 -3.62 17.25 19.23
N GLN A 71 -4.39 17.65 18.22
CA GLN A 71 -5.80 17.94 18.38
C GLN A 71 -6.60 16.66 18.62
N ILE A 72 -6.39 15.62 17.80
CA ILE A 72 -7.17 14.39 17.93
C ILE A 72 -6.90 13.66 19.25
N THR A 73 -5.63 13.54 19.66
CA THR A 73 -5.26 12.91 20.94
C THR A 73 -5.82 13.69 22.13
N ARG A 74 -5.86 15.02 22.07
CA ARG A 74 -6.52 15.86 23.08
C ARG A 74 -8.04 15.64 23.12
N ILE A 75 -8.69 15.51 21.97
CA ILE A 75 -10.13 15.25 21.89
C ILE A 75 -10.47 13.89 22.52
N LEU A 76 -9.64 12.87 22.24
CA LEU A 76 -9.81 11.49 22.69
C LEU A 76 -9.27 11.23 24.11
N SER A 77 -8.50 12.14 24.68
CA SER A 77 -7.98 11.97 26.04
C SER A 77 -9.09 12.04 27.10
N SER A 78 -9.18 11.00 27.93
CA SER A 78 -10.14 10.87 29.04
C SER A 78 -9.83 11.76 30.25
N THR A 79 -8.65 12.37 30.28
CA THR A 79 -8.21 13.30 31.32
C THR A 79 -8.80 14.69 31.15
N TYR A 80 -9.20 15.07 29.93
CA TYR A 80 -9.64 16.44 29.62
C TYR A 80 -11.16 16.66 29.70
N HIS A 81 -11.97 15.61 29.94
CA HIS A 81 -13.42 15.80 30.10
C HIS A 81 -14.13 14.66 30.88
N PRO A 82 -14.67 14.92 32.09
CA PRO A 82 -15.37 13.91 32.90
C PRO A 82 -16.62 13.31 32.23
N SER A 83 -17.35 14.11 31.45
CA SER A 83 -18.51 13.65 30.64
C SER A 83 -18.13 12.74 29.48
N ARG A 84 -16.85 12.72 29.06
CA ARG A 84 -16.31 11.86 27.99
C ARG A 84 -15.85 10.48 28.47
N ARG A 85 -15.60 10.30 29.78
CA ARG A 85 -15.23 8.99 30.34
C ARG A 85 -16.29 7.91 30.11
N LYS A 86 -17.57 8.27 30.00
CA LYS A 86 -18.65 7.28 29.76
C LYS A 86 -18.67 6.79 28.30
N PHE A 87 -18.36 7.67 27.33
CA PHE A 87 -18.22 7.35 25.90
C PHE A 87 -16.88 6.70 25.53
N GLN A 88 -15.78 7.09 26.18
CA GLN A 88 -14.44 6.57 25.89
C GLN A 88 -14.14 5.24 26.59
N LYS A 89 -14.70 5.03 27.79
CA LYS A 89 -14.59 3.73 28.47
C LYS A 89 -15.42 2.66 27.75
N SER A 90 -16.49 3.05 27.04
CA SER A 90 -17.15 2.15 26.10
C SER A 90 -16.36 1.98 24.81
N SER A 91 -15.81 3.02 24.16
CA SER A 91 -15.10 2.86 22.87
C SER A 91 -13.93 1.85 22.93
N LEU A 92 -13.05 1.96 23.93
CA LEU A 92 -11.89 1.07 24.08
C LEU A 92 -12.26 -0.37 24.46
N ASP A 93 -13.33 -0.56 25.25
CA ASP A 93 -13.86 -1.90 25.56
C ASP A 93 -14.75 -2.45 24.42
N PHE A 94 -15.31 -1.60 23.56
CA PHE A 94 -16.23 -1.96 22.47
C PHE A 94 -15.52 -2.26 21.14
N TRP A 95 -14.30 -1.73 20.90
CA TRP A 95 -13.42 -2.31 19.89
C TRP A 95 -13.09 -3.78 20.21
N ARG A 96 -13.14 -4.17 21.49
CA ARG A 96 -13.07 -5.59 21.90
C ARG A 96 -14.39 -6.35 21.70
N GLU A 97 -15.52 -5.67 21.50
CA GLU A 97 -16.81 -6.30 21.17
C GLU A 97 -16.98 -6.60 19.67
N ASN A 98 -15.93 -6.42 18.85
CA ASN A 98 -15.80 -6.95 17.49
C ASN A 98 -16.86 -6.42 16.51
N HIS A 99 -16.67 -5.21 15.98
CA HIS A 99 -17.42 -4.73 14.79
C HIS A 99 -16.51 -4.24 13.64
N LEU A 100 -15.20 -4.42 13.78
CA LEU A 100 -14.20 -4.12 12.76
C LEU A 100 -13.90 -5.35 11.91
N VAL A 101 -13.80 -5.18 10.59
CA VAL A 101 -13.11 -6.10 9.70
C VAL A 101 -11.88 -5.41 9.14
N THR A 102 -10.74 -6.11 9.09
CA THR A 102 -9.54 -5.58 8.43
C THR A 102 -9.37 -6.19 7.05
N CYS A 103 -9.23 -5.36 6.02
CA CYS A 103 -8.93 -5.77 4.66
C CYS A 103 -7.48 -5.44 4.29
N VAL A 104 -6.77 -6.44 3.78
CA VAL A 104 -5.39 -6.32 3.33
C VAL A 104 -5.31 -6.67 1.85
N PRO A 105 -5.15 -5.67 0.96
CA PRO A 105 -4.88 -5.92 -0.45
C PRO A 105 -3.45 -6.45 -0.64
N ALA A 106 -3.34 -7.64 -1.27
CA ALA A 106 -2.10 -8.32 -1.60
C ALA A 106 -1.82 -8.35 -3.12
N ALA A 107 -2.59 -7.61 -3.92
CA ALA A 107 -2.64 -7.70 -5.39
C ALA A 107 -1.39 -7.17 -6.15
N GLY A 108 -0.22 -7.03 -5.50
CA GLY A 108 1.01 -6.53 -6.11
C GLY A 108 1.95 -7.64 -6.60
N ALA A 109 2.39 -7.56 -7.85
CA ALA A 109 3.46 -8.41 -8.38
C ALA A 109 4.82 -8.04 -7.77
N ALA A 110 5.63 -9.04 -7.39
CA ALA A 110 6.97 -8.79 -6.85
C ALA A 110 7.98 -8.28 -7.89
N SER A 111 7.66 -8.34 -9.19
CA SER A 111 8.56 -7.90 -10.26
C SER A 111 9.04 -6.45 -10.07
N ARG A 112 8.16 -5.53 -9.67
CA ARG A 112 8.56 -4.14 -9.34
C ARG A 112 9.38 -4.06 -8.05
N PHE A 113 9.07 -4.90 -7.07
CA PHE A 113 9.79 -4.96 -5.81
C PHE A 113 11.27 -5.36 -6.02
N PHE A 114 11.53 -6.17 -7.05
CA PHE A 114 12.87 -6.59 -7.47
C PHE A 114 13.46 -5.79 -8.63
N SER A 115 12.88 -4.65 -9.01
CA SER A 115 13.31 -3.93 -10.22
C SER A 115 14.79 -3.56 -10.20
N ASP A 116 15.34 -3.26 -9.03
CA ASP A 116 16.74 -2.89 -8.90
C ASP A 116 17.67 -4.11 -9.08
N LEU A 117 17.32 -5.28 -8.52
CA LEU A 117 18.04 -6.52 -8.80
C LEU A 117 17.94 -6.92 -10.27
N GLN A 118 16.77 -6.74 -10.89
CA GLN A 118 16.57 -6.99 -12.31
C GLN A 118 17.41 -6.06 -13.19
N LYS A 119 17.47 -4.76 -12.87
CA LYS A 119 18.34 -3.79 -13.57
C LYS A 119 19.80 -4.24 -13.49
N TYR A 120 20.27 -4.67 -12.32
CA TYR A 120 21.64 -5.16 -12.16
C TYR A 120 21.93 -6.37 -13.07
N ILE A 121 21.01 -7.34 -13.13
CA ILE A 121 21.13 -8.50 -14.02
C ILE A 121 21.12 -8.07 -15.50
N ILE A 122 20.23 -7.16 -15.89
CA ILE A 122 20.12 -6.67 -17.27
C ILE A 122 21.41 -5.95 -17.68
N ILE A 123 21.93 -5.03 -16.86
CA ILE A 123 23.19 -4.32 -17.14
C ILE A 123 24.34 -5.31 -17.38
N LEU A 124 24.47 -6.35 -16.55
CA LEU A 124 25.52 -7.35 -16.73
C LEU A 124 25.28 -8.25 -17.95
N ASN A 125 24.04 -8.61 -18.27
CA ASN A 125 23.72 -9.36 -19.48
C ASN A 125 23.94 -8.53 -20.75
N ASP A 126 23.71 -7.22 -20.72
CA ASP A 126 23.96 -6.33 -21.86
C ASP A 126 25.47 -6.16 -22.11
N LEU A 127 26.26 -6.08 -21.04
CA LEU A 127 27.72 -6.08 -21.11
C LEU A 127 28.29 -7.44 -21.51
N ILE A 128 27.65 -8.53 -21.07
CA ILE A 128 28.10 -9.91 -21.22
C ILE A 128 26.91 -10.82 -21.57
N PRO A 129 26.49 -10.85 -22.85
CA PRO A 129 25.31 -11.61 -23.29
C PRO A 129 25.37 -13.09 -22.95
N GLU A 130 26.57 -13.65 -22.91
CA GLU A 130 26.82 -15.06 -22.62
C GLU A 130 26.35 -15.47 -21.21
N LEU A 131 26.33 -14.55 -20.24
CA LEU A 131 25.89 -14.86 -18.87
C LEU A 131 24.41 -15.30 -18.82
N LYS A 132 23.57 -14.67 -19.64
CA LYS A 132 22.13 -15.00 -19.73
C LYS A 132 21.93 -16.43 -20.23
N ASP A 133 22.65 -16.81 -21.28
CA ASP A 133 22.58 -18.17 -21.85
C ASP A 133 23.10 -19.21 -20.86
N ILE A 134 24.18 -18.89 -20.14
CA ILE A 134 24.73 -19.75 -19.08
C ILE A 134 23.69 -19.97 -17.98
N PHE A 135 23.00 -18.92 -17.53
CA PHE A 135 21.97 -19.02 -16.49
C PHE A 135 20.75 -19.82 -16.95
N HIS A 136 20.27 -19.61 -18.18
CA HIS A 136 19.18 -20.40 -18.76
C HIS A 136 19.54 -21.89 -18.84
N LYS A 137 20.78 -22.22 -19.24
CA LYS A 137 21.25 -23.62 -19.29
C LYS A 137 21.40 -24.23 -17.90
N PHE A 138 21.87 -23.47 -16.93
CA PHE A 138 21.97 -23.91 -15.55
C PHE A 138 20.58 -24.28 -14.98
N THR A 139 19.57 -23.43 -15.19
CA THR A 139 18.21 -23.63 -14.69
C THR A 139 17.42 -24.71 -15.42
N ALA A 140 17.73 -25.01 -16.69
CA ALA A 140 17.04 -26.03 -17.50
C ALA A 140 17.52 -27.50 -17.28
N ASN A 141 18.48 -27.74 -16.38
CA ASN A 141 19.18 -29.02 -16.11
C ASN A 141 20.22 -29.49 -17.17
N LYS A 142 21.49 -29.19 -16.85
CA LYS A 142 22.74 -30.00 -16.94
C LYS A 142 23.03 -30.88 -18.16
N THR A 143 23.38 -30.23 -19.27
CA THR A 143 24.29 -30.82 -20.27
C THR A 143 25.73 -30.38 -20.00
N SER A 144 26.71 -31.13 -20.52
CA SER A 144 28.06 -30.60 -20.69
C SER A 144 27.96 -29.26 -21.42
N PHE A 145 28.49 -28.21 -20.81
CA PHE A 145 28.53 -26.89 -21.41
C PHE A 145 29.99 -26.53 -21.67
N GLU A 146 30.28 -26.17 -22.90
CA GLU A 146 31.62 -25.79 -23.35
C GLU A 146 31.59 -24.33 -23.80
N LEU A 147 32.59 -23.58 -23.37
CA LEU A 147 32.75 -22.17 -23.66
C LEU A 147 34.17 -21.91 -24.17
N ALA A 148 34.27 -21.56 -25.44
CA ALA A 148 35.54 -21.34 -26.13
C ALA A 148 36.43 -20.32 -25.40
N PHE A 149 37.75 -20.56 -25.37
CA PHE A 149 38.71 -19.71 -24.65
C PHE A 149 38.62 -18.22 -25.03
N ASN A 150 38.42 -17.91 -26.31
CA ASN A 150 38.27 -16.52 -26.79
C ASN A 150 37.06 -15.81 -26.17
N VAL A 151 35.94 -16.52 -26.00
CA VAL A 151 34.73 -15.99 -25.36
C VAL A 151 35.00 -15.75 -23.88
N ARG A 152 35.61 -16.72 -23.18
CA ARG A 152 35.96 -16.58 -21.76
C ARG A 152 36.93 -15.43 -21.50
N LYS A 153 37.92 -15.23 -22.38
CA LYS A 153 38.87 -14.11 -22.30
C LYS A 153 38.16 -12.76 -22.46
N LYS A 154 37.20 -12.67 -23.38
CA LYS A 154 36.35 -11.49 -23.54
C LYS A 154 35.54 -11.21 -22.27
N ILE A 155 34.85 -12.21 -21.74
CA ILE A 155 34.08 -12.11 -20.48
C ILE A 155 34.97 -11.60 -19.34
N HIS A 156 36.13 -12.23 -19.12
CA HIS A 156 37.09 -11.83 -18.09
C HIS A 156 37.54 -10.37 -18.26
N SER A 157 37.92 -9.97 -19.49
CA SER A 157 38.33 -8.59 -19.76
C SER A 157 37.21 -7.57 -19.49
N THR A 158 35.96 -7.93 -19.78
CA THR A 158 34.80 -7.07 -19.50
C THR A 158 34.60 -6.93 -17.99
N ILE A 159 34.61 -8.04 -17.23
CA ILE A 159 34.41 -8.03 -15.77
C ILE A 159 35.52 -7.25 -15.06
N LEU A 160 36.78 -7.46 -15.46
CA LEU A 160 37.95 -6.77 -14.90
C LEU A 160 37.82 -5.23 -14.99
N ASN A 161 37.22 -4.75 -16.08
CA ASN A 161 37.05 -3.33 -16.35
C ASN A 161 35.79 -2.72 -15.70
N ILE A 162 34.94 -3.52 -15.06
CA ILE A 162 33.83 -3.01 -14.25
C ILE A 162 34.42 -2.37 -13.00
N LYS A 163 34.07 -1.10 -12.75
CA LYS A 163 34.52 -0.36 -11.57
C LYS A 163 34.21 -1.13 -10.27
N ASN A 164 35.14 -1.04 -9.32
CA ASN A 164 34.90 -1.54 -7.97
C ASN A 164 33.84 -0.69 -7.27
N ILE A 165 32.72 -1.33 -6.94
CA ILE A 165 31.56 -0.72 -6.31
C ILE A 165 31.35 -1.44 -4.97
N PRO A 166 31.56 -0.75 -3.83
CA PRO A 166 31.42 -1.35 -2.50
C PRO A 166 30.09 -2.06 -2.27
N GLU A 167 29.00 -1.51 -2.82
CA GLU A 167 27.65 -2.06 -2.71
C GLU A 167 27.54 -3.46 -3.33
N ILE A 168 28.24 -3.73 -4.43
CA ILE A 168 28.29 -5.08 -5.05
C ILE A 168 29.00 -6.08 -4.14
N SER A 169 29.99 -5.63 -3.36
CA SER A 169 30.80 -6.51 -2.52
C SER A 169 30.05 -7.03 -1.30
N VAL A 170 29.01 -6.32 -0.83
CA VAL A 170 28.20 -6.72 0.33
C VAL A 170 26.86 -7.32 -0.10
N LEU A 171 26.42 -7.08 -1.34
CA LEU A 171 25.13 -7.54 -1.87
C LEU A 171 24.93 -9.05 -1.75
N PHE A 172 25.99 -9.84 -1.95
CA PHE A 172 25.92 -11.29 -1.78
C PHE A 172 25.60 -11.68 -0.35
N ASP A 173 26.39 -11.21 0.61
CA ASP A 173 26.22 -11.57 2.02
C ASP A 173 24.84 -11.10 2.53
N SER A 174 24.41 -9.88 2.17
CA SER A 174 23.10 -9.36 2.56
C SER A 174 21.92 -10.15 1.97
N LEU A 175 22.01 -10.56 0.71
CA LEU A 175 20.96 -11.38 0.08
C LEU A 175 20.96 -12.81 0.64
N GLU A 176 22.15 -13.36 0.89
CA GLU A 176 22.29 -14.72 1.40
C GLU A 176 21.57 -14.89 2.74
N GLU A 177 21.65 -13.90 3.62
CA GLU A 177 20.94 -13.89 4.91
C GLU A 177 19.41 -14.00 4.77
N HIS A 178 18.82 -13.57 3.64
CA HIS A 178 17.36 -13.54 3.42
C HIS A 178 16.82 -14.75 2.66
N ILE A 179 17.69 -15.69 2.28
CA ILE A 179 17.31 -16.87 1.50
C ILE A 179 17.23 -18.09 2.42
N ALA A 180 16.22 -18.95 2.23
CA ALA A 180 16.14 -20.23 2.92
C ALA A 180 17.39 -21.08 2.65
N GLU A 181 17.88 -21.85 3.64
CA GLU A 181 19.11 -22.65 3.53
C GLU A 181 19.18 -23.55 2.28
N GLU A 182 18.04 -24.15 1.89
CA GLU A 182 17.95 -24.96 0.67
C GLU A 182 18.24 -24.14 -0.61
N SER A 183 17.76 -22.90 -0.65
CA SER A 183 17.95 -21.99 -1.78
C SER A 183 19.35 -21.35 -1.78
N LYS A 184 19.99 -21.17 -0.61
CA LYS A 184 21.41 -20.73 -0.53
C LYS A 184 22.31 -21.70 -1.30
N LYS A 185 22.06 -23.00 -1.16
CA LYS A 185 22.79 -24.04 -1.90
C LYS A 185 22.72 -23.84 -3.41
N ASN A 186 21.56 -23.45 -3.95
CA ASN A 186 21.39 -23.18 -5.38
C ASN A 186 22.20 -21.95 -5.83
N CYS A 187 22.25 -20.89 -5.00
CA CYS A 187 23.08 -19.71 -5.26
C CYS A 187 24.57 -20.07 -5.33
N TYR A 188 25.09 -20.82 -4.36
CA TYR A 188 26.47 -21.28 -4.39
C TYR A 188 26.75 -22.25 -5.53
N GLN A 189 25.83 -23.16 -5.83
CA GLN A 189 25.97 -24.08 -6.96
C GLN A 189 26.08 -23.31 -8.27
N PHE A 190 25.24 -22.30 -8.49
CA PHE A 190 25.33 -21.48 -9.70
C PHE A 190 26.61 -20.66 -9.75
N TYR A 191 27.02 -20.06 -8.62
CA TYR A 191 28.29 -19.32 -8.55
C TYR A 191 29.49 -20.19 -8.89
N TYR A 192 29.62 -21.37 -8.27
CA TYR A 192 30.73 -22.27 -8.55
C TYR A 192 30.67 -22.85 -9.96
N TYR A 193 29.46 -23.10 -10.49
CA TYR A 193 29.26 -23.52 -11.88
C TYR A 193 29.77 -22.43 -12.82
N LEU A 194 29.35 -21.19 -12.62
CA LEU A 194 29.78 -20.04 -13.43
C LEU A 194 31.29 -19.84 -13.34
N LEU A 195 31.87 -19.92 -12.14
CA LEU A 195 33.31 -19.78 -11.93
C LEU A 195 34.10 -20.89 -12.64
N GLU A 196 33.74 -22.16 -12.45
CA GLU A 196 34.44 -23.30 -13.06
C GLU A 196 34.38 -23.24 -14.59
N LEU A 197 33.22 -22.91 -15.15
CA LEU A 197 33.04 -22.73 -16.58
C LEU A 197 33.94 -21.64 -17.15
N LEU A 198 34.01 -20.48 -16.49
CA LEU A 198 34.83 -19.36 -16.95
C LEU A 198 36.33 -19.64 -16.78
N GLN A 199 36.71 -20.41 -15.75
CA GLN A 199 38.09 -20.80 -15.49
C GLN A 199 38.59 -21.86 -16.48
N THR A 200 37.81 -22.93 -16.71
CA THR A 200 38.27 -24.14 -17.42
C THR A 200 37.69 -24.30 -18.82
N GLY A 201 36.56 -23.66 -19.12
CA GLY A 201 35.87 -23.78 -20.40
C GLY A 201 34.93 -24.97 -20.53
N THR A 202 34.93 -25.92 -19.59
CA THR A 202 34.05 -27.09 -19.64
C THR A 202 33.49 -27.42 -18.26
N ILE A 203 32.29 -28.02 -18.23
CA ILE A 203 31.71 -28.57 -17.00
C ILE A 203 31.35 -30.03 -17.20
N GLU A 204 31.90 -30.90 -16.35
CA GLU A 204 31.55 -32.32 -16.32
C GLU A 204 30.11 -32.54 -15.81
N SER A 205 29.44 -33.56 -16.36
CA SER A 205 28.03 -33.90 -16.07
C SER A 205 27.70 -34.08 -14.58
N ASN A 206 28.70 -34.39 -13.73
CA ASN A 206 28.53 -34.68 -12.29
C ASN A 206 28.84 -33.50 -11.34
N PHE A 207 28.86 -32.25 -11.82
CA PHE A 207 29.19 -31.08 -11.00
C PHE A 207 28.37 -30.93 -9.69
N ASN A 208 27.13 -31.43 -9.63
CA ASN A 208 26.28 -31.28 -8.43
C ASN A 208 26.70 -32.15 -7.23
N GLU A 209 27.45 -33.23 -7.44
CA GLU A 209 27.80 -34.19 -6.37
C GLU A 209 29.15 -33.91 -5.71
N ARG A 210 30.08 -33.21 -6.39
CA ARG A 210 31.43 -32.96 -5.86
C ARG A 210 31.48 -31.86 -4.80
N ASN A 211 30.64 -30.83 -4.91
CA ASN A 211 30.69 -29.66 -4.01
C ASN A 211 29.79 -29.74 -2.76
N THR A 212 28.82 -30.66 -2.70
CA THR A 212 28.06 -30.95 -1.47
C THR A 212 28.91 -31.54 -0.35
N LYS A 213 30.07 -32.14 -0.67
CA LYS A 213 30.99 -32.73 0.31
C LYS A 213 32.01 -31.74 0.89
N LYS A 214 32.23 -30.56 0.28
CA LYS A 214 33.18 -29.55 0.78
C LYS A 214 32.58 -28.59 1.81
N THR A 215 31.26 -28.37 1.78
CA THR A 215 30.55 -27.49 2.74
C THR A 215 30.39 -28.09 4.14
N VAL A 216 30.47 -29.42 4.30
CA VAL A 216 30.30 -30.08 5.61
C VAL A 216 31.59 -30.11 6.47
N LYS A 217 32.76 -29.75 5.92
CA LYS A 217 34.07 -29.92 6.60
C LYS A 217 34.77 -28.61 7.05
N LYS A 218 34.02 -27.56 7.41
CA LYS A 218 34.57 -26.41 8.15
C LYS A 218 33.71 -26.02 9.35
N LYS A 219 33.74 -26.85 10.38
CA LYS A 219 33.52 -26.45 11.78
C LYS A 219 34.52 -27.24 12.63
N GLN A 220 35.60 -26.56 13.04
CA GLN A 220 36.36 -26.75 14.28
C GLN A 220 37.73 -26.09 14.12
N THR A 221 37.77 -24.78 14.36
CA THR A 221 38.93 -24.14 14.99
C THR A 221 38.40 -23.02 15.85
N SER A 222 38.29 -23.32 17.14
CA SER A 222 38.12 -22.39 18.24
C SER A 222 39.22 -21.33 18.21
N GLN A 223 38.84 -20.07 17.99
CA GLN A 223 39.60 -18.92 18.46
C GLN A 223 38.64 -17.99 19.19
N GLN A 224 38.98 -17.75 20.46
CA GLN A 224 38.26 -16.92 21.41
C GLN A 224 38.03 -15.52 20.82
N ILE A 225 36.75 -15.14 20.70
CA ILE A 225 36.35 -13.75 20.51
C ILE A 225 36.16 -13.18 21.92
N ASN A 226 37.07 -12.28 22.32
CA ASN A 226 36.92 -11.51 23.54
C ASN A 226 35.96 -10.33 23.29
N GLU A 227 34.98 -10.26 24.19
CA GLU A 227 34.21 -9.10 24.67
C GLU A 227 33.31 -8.33 23.69
N GLN A 228 32.01 -8.62 23.88
CA GLN A 228 30.86 -7.83 23.48
C GLN A 228 30.94 -6.42 24.10
N VAL A 229 30.79 -5.39 23.27
CA VAL A 229 30.26 -4.10 23.75
C VAL A 229 28.76 -4.14 23.50
N ILE A 230 28.01 -4.53 24.54
CA ILE A 230 26.55 -4.40 24.59
C ILE A 230 26.24 -2.91 24.63
N ARG A 231 25.61 -2.37 23.58
CA ARG A 231 25.04 -1.02 23.60
C ARG A 231 23.66 -1.06 24.22
N THR A 232 23.38 -0.11 25.10
CA THR A 232 22.05 0.06 25.70
C THR A 232 21.16 0.91 24.78
N PRO A 233 19.81 0.87 24.92
CA PRO A 233 18.87 1.55 24.02
C PRO A 233 19.05 3.06 23.84
N TRP A 234 19.88 3.72 24.64
CA TRP A 234 20.11 5.16 24.61
C TRP A 234 21.33 5.59 23.76
N GLU A 235 22.09 4.65 23.21
CA GLU A 235 23.37 4.92 22.51
C GLU A 235 23.29 4.89 20.97
N TYR A 236 22.08 4.85 20.40
CA TYR A 236 21.87 4.78 18.94
C TYR A 236 22.07 6.12 18.19
N ASN A 237 22.13 7.26 18.89
CA ASN A 237 22.22 8.59 18.27
C ASN A 237 23.63 9.22 18.27
N GLN A 238 24.69 8.47 18.54
CA GLN A 238 26.06 8.99 18.47
C GLN A 238 26.80 8.50 17.20
N PRO A 239 27.39 9.40 16.39
CA PRO A 239 28.17 9.00 15.22
C PRO A 239 29.47 8.30 15.65
N LEU A 240 29.81 7.23 14.95
CA LEU A 240 31.05 6.45 15.18
C LEU A 240 32.28 7.36 15.10
N LEU A 241 33.08 7.38 16.17
CA LEU A 241 34.38 8.04 16.23
C LEU A 241 35.33 7.47 15.17
N LYS A 242 35.74 8.32 14.23
CA LYS A 242 36.80 8.05 13.26
C LYS A 242 38.12 7.75 13.97
N THR A 243 38.68 6.56 13.74
CA THR A 243 40.09 6.28 14.01
C THR A 243 40.95 7.10 13.05
N LYS A 244 41.81 7.95 13.62
CA LYS A 244 42.84 8.71 12.91
C LYS A 244 43.78 7.76 12.18
N THR A 245 43.85 7.89 10.86
CA THR A 245 45.03 7.53 10.06
C THR A 245 45.36 8.71 9.16
N GLU A 246 46.65 8.98 9.09
CA GLU A 246 47.29 10.26 8.75
C GLU A 246 46.94 10.81 7.37
N GLU A 247 46.72 12.13 7.33
CA GLU A 247 46.68 12.94 6.12
C GLU A 247 48.08 13.01 5.49
N LYS A 248 48.18 12.65 4.20
CA LYS A 248 49.10 13.33 3.27
C LYS A 248 48.48 13.40 1.87
N ASN A 249 48.01 14.61 1.55
CA ASN A 249 47.92 15.23 0.23
C ASN A 249 47.41 14.39 -0.96
N LYS A 250 46.17 14.67 -1.40
CA LYS A 250 45.88 14.84 -2.84
C LYS A 250 44.67 15.75 -3.05
N LYS A 251 44.88 16.69 -3.99
CA LYS A 251 44.07 17.85 -4.34
C LYS A 251 42.57 17.53 -4.52
N ILE A 252 41.75 18.39 -3.92
CA ILE A 252 40.30 18.45 -4.05
C ILE A 252 39.95 18.83 -5.51
N ALA A 253 39.40 17.89 -6.27
CA ALA A 253 38.61 18.20 -7.45
C ALA A 253 37.15 18.37 -7.01
N LYS A 254 36.62 19.59 -7.12
CA LYS A 254 35.19 19.87 -7.00
C LYS A 254 34.45 19.13 -8.10
N TYR A 255 33.74 18.05 -7.76
CA TYR A 255 32.68 17.50 -8.60
C TYR A 255 31.33 17.90 -8.00
N SER A 256 30.52 18.53 -8.84
CA SER A 256 29.14 18.91 -8.59
C SER A 256 28.29 17.70 -8.20
N ALA A 257 27.50 17.84 -7.14
CA ALA A 257 26.54 16.84 -6.69
C ALA A 257 25.41 16.66 -7.72
N GLN A 258 25.51 15.60 -8.52
CA GLN A 258 24.36 14.85 -9.02
C GLN A 258 24.48 13.44 -8.43
N THR A 259 23.53 13.09 -7.56
CA THR A 259 23.43 11.77 -6.94
C THR A 259 22.96 10.74 -7.96
N ASN A 260 23.88 10.20 -8.77
CA ASN A 260 23.56 9.07 -9.64
C ASN A 260 23.51 7.78 -8.80
N HIS A 261 22.53 6.91 -9.09
CA HIS A 261 22.34 5.63 -8.40
C HIS A 261 23.58 4.75 -8.58
N TRP A 262 23.92 3.87 -7.63
CA TRP A 262 25.18 3.11 -7.70
C TRP A 262 25.28 2.25 -8.97
N MET A 263 24.14 1.81 -9.51
CA MET A 263 24.04 1.06 -10.77
C MET A 263 24.45 1.89 -11.99
N ASP A 264 24.26 3.21 -11.97
CA ASP A 264 24.68 4.12 -13.04
C ASP A 264 26.22 4.27 -13.11
N ARG A 265 26.92 3.72 -12.12
CA ARG A 265 28.40 3.67 -12.06
C ARG A 265 28.96 2.37 -12.63
N ILE A 266 28.11 1.40 -13.00
CA ILE A 266 28.52 0.17 -13.71
C ILE A 266 28.75 0.53 -15.18
N VAL A 267 29.93 1.05 -15.48
CA VAL A 267 30.33 1.45 -16.83
C VAL A 267 31.72 0.89 -17.11
N VAL A 268 31.89 0.26 -18.28
CA VAL A 268 33.20 -0.09 -18.82
C VAL A 268 33.77 1.17 -19.48
N PRO A 269 34.93 1.71 -19.04
CA PRO A 269 35.53 2.88 -19.67
C PRO A 269 35.81 2.61 -21.16
N ASN A 270 35.45 3.55 -22.06
CA ASN A 270 35.64 3.42 -23.52
C ASN A 270 37.10 3.19 -23.97
N ASN A 271 38.09 3.35 -23.08
CA ASN A 271 39.52 3.24 -23.38
C ASN A 271 40.23 2.15 -22.56
N ALA A 272 39.65 0.95 -22.46
CA ALA A 272 40.28 -0.15 -21.73
C ALA A 272 40.39 -1.44 -22.57
N ILE A 273 41.17 -1.37 -23.65
CA ILE A 273 41.82 -2.55 -24.23
C ILE A 273 43.32 -2.32 -24.13
N ASN A 274 43.91 -2.61 -22.96
CA ASN A 274 45.35 -2.82 -22.89
C ASN A 274 45.63 -4.27 -23.25
N HIS A 275 46.21 -4.47 -24.43
CA HIS A 275 46.77 -5.75 -24.86
C HIS A 275 47.92 -6.16 -23.92
N GLN A 276 47.63 -6.97 -22.90
CA GLN A 276 48.64 -7.83 -22.30
C GLN A 276 48.72 -9.13 -23.11
N LYS A 277 49.83 -9.28 -23.82
CA LYS A 277 50.29 -10.55 -24.41
C LYS A 277 51.09 -11.29 -23.34
N GLU A 278 50.45 -12.25 -22.68
CA GLU A 278 51.18 -13.37 -22.07
C GLU A 278 50.54 -14.66 -22.58
N GLU A 279 51.36 -15.48 -23.26
CA GLU A 279 51.00 -16.83 -23.68
C GLU A 279 51.08 -17.76 -22.47
N PHE A 280 49.92 -18.09 -21.90
CA PHE A 280 49.80 -19.19 -20.95
C PHE A 280 49.48 -20.49 -21.72
N LYS A 281 50.31 -21.52 -21.52
CA LYS A 281 50.14 -22.87 -22.11
C LYS A 281 48.90 -23.63 -21.60
N ASN A 282 48.19 -23.08 -20.62
CA ASN A 282 46.94 -23.63 -20.11
C ASN A 282 45.82 -22.63 -20.43
N GLU A 283 44.74 -23.09 -21.07
CA GLU A 283 43.52 -22.30 -21.33
C GLU A 283 42.71 -21.98 -20.04
N TYR A 284 43.41 -21.73 -18.94
CA TYR A 284 42.86 -21.48 -17.62
C TYR A 284 42.89 -19.98 -17.30
N ILE A 285 41.76 -19.42 -16.85
CA ILE A 285 41.63 -17.99 -16.50
C ILE A 285 41.50 -17.84 -14.98
N LEU A 286 42.25 -16.93 -14.36
CA LEU A 286 42.17 -16.64 -12.93
C LEU A 286 41.33 -15.38 -12.68
N PHE A 287 40.43 -15.44 -11.70
CA PHE A 287 39.60 -14.32 -11.27
C PHE A 287 40.05 -13.86 -9.88
N ASN A 288 40.32 -12.56 -9.72
CA ASN A 288 40.66 -11.94 -8.45
C ASN A 288 39.41 -11.71 -7.56
N SER A 289 39.60 -11.21 -6.33
CA SER A 289 38.50 -11.02 -5.37
C SER A 289 37.39 -10.10 -5.86
N HIS A 290 37.72 -9.04 -6.59
CA HIS A 290 36.73 -8.09 -7.14
C HIS A 290 35.86 -8.76 -8.20
N GLU A 291 36.48 -9.48 -9.13
CA GLU A 291 35.75 -10.17 -10.21
C GLU A 291 34.90 -11.31 -9.64
N GLN A 292 35.41 -12.04 -8.64
CA GLN A 292 34.65 -13.06 -7.93
C GLN A 292 33.43 -12.47 -7.21
N ASN A 293 33.53 -11.27 -6.61
CA ASN A 293 32.40 -10.60 -5.99
C ASN A 293 31.32 -10.22 -7.02
N ILE A 294 31.71 -9.76 -8.22
CA ILE A 294 30.76 -9.50 -9.32
C ILE A 294 30.04 -10.81 -9.71
N LEU A 295 30.77 -11.91 -9.88
CA LEU A 295 30.19 -13.20 -10.23
C LEU A 295 29.27 -13.74 -9.13
N LYS A 296 29.65 -13.60 -7.85
CA LYS A 296 28.80 -13.96 -6.70
C LYS A 296 27.51 -13.17 -6.71
N SER A 297 27.60 -11.84 -6.79
CA SER A 297 26.45 -10.94 -6.79
C SER A 297 25.53 -11.18 -8.00
N TYR A 298 26.09 -11.40 -9.19
CA TYR A 298 25.30 -11.82 -10.34
C TYR A 298 24.57 -13.15 -10.09
N SER A 299 25.26 -14.12 -9.50
CA SER A 299 24.71 -15.46 -9.25
C SER A 299 23.54 -15.44 -8.27
N ILE A 300 23.71 -14.76 -7.13
CA ILE A 300 22.65 -14.66 -6.13
C ILE A 300 21.48 -13.82 -6.63
N CYS A 301 21.71 -12.68 -7.31
CA CYS A 301 20.62 -11.88 -7.87
C CYS A 301 19.81 -12.68 -8.90
N SER A 302 20.48 -13.41 -9.80
CA SER A 302 19.82 -14.21 -10.84
C SER A 302 18.95 -15.31 -10.23
N ILE A 303 19.49 -16.05 -9.25
CA ILE A 303 18.72 -17.09 -8.53
C ILE A 303 17.59 -16.48 -7.71
N PHE A 304 17.83 -15.38 -6.99
CA PHE A 304 16.83 -14.72 -6.16
C PHE A 304 15.63 -14.22 -7.00
N VAL A 305 15.91 -13.54 -8.10
CA VAL A 305 14.88 -13.06 -9.03
C VAL A 305 14.18 -14.24 -9.72
N TYR A 306 14.88 -15.33 -10.02
CA TYR A 306 14.27 -16.53 -10.57
C TYR A 306 13.30 -17.21 -9.58
N LEU A 307 13.66 -17.27 -8.30
CA LEU A 307 12.83 -17.90 -7.26
C LEU A 307 11.63 -17.02 -6.87
N TYR A 308 11.85 -15.71 -6.68
CA TYR A 308 10.86 -14.82 -6.06
C TYR A 308 10.28 -13.76 -7.02
N GLY A 309 10.85 -13.57 -8.21
CA GLY A 309 10.44 -12.50 -9.12
C GLY A 309 9.04 -12.67 -9.72
N THR A 310 8.53 -13.90 -9.75
CA THR A 310 7.21 -14.24 -10.33
C THR A 310 6.11 -14.45 -9.30
N ILE A 311 6.44 -14.57 -8.02
CA ILE A 311 5.44 -14.75 -6.97
C ILE A 311 4.83 -13.38 -6.55
N PRO A 312 3.64 -13.38 -5.94
CA PRO A 312 3.08 -12.17 -5.33
C PRO A 312 4.01 -11.61 -4.26
N LYS A 313 4.09 -10.28 -4.18
CA LYS A 313 4.93 -9.59 -3.19
C LYS A 313 4.63 -10.03 -1.76
N ALA A 314 3.36 -10.32 -1.47
CA ALA A 314 2.91 -10.79 -0.15
C ALA A 314 3.64 -12.05 0.36
N LEU A 315 4.11 -12.91 -0.56
CA LEU A 315 4.76 -14.18 -0.23
C LEU A 315 6.29 -14.10 -0.28
N VAL A 316 6.86 -12.92 -0.58
CA VAL A 316 8.31 -12.71 -0.64
C VAL A 316 8.87 -12.65 0.78
N PRO A 317 9.99 -13.35 1.07
CA PRO A 317 10.68 -13.23 2.36
C PRO A 317 11.19 -11.82 2.55
N THR A 318 10.91 -11.24 3.71
CA THR A 318 11.18 -9.83 4.04
C THR A 318 11.88 -9.65 5.40
N THR A 319 12.15 -10.76 6.08
CA THR A 319 13.00 -10.83 7.28
C THR A 319 14.16 -11.80 7.06
N ILE A 320 15.22 -11.68 7.85
CA ILE A 320 16.34 -12.62 7.91
C ILE A 320 15.86 -14.02 8.37
N GLU A 321 14.82 -14.07 9.19
CA GLU A 321 14.18 -15.32 9.62
C GLU A 321 13.35 -16.00 8.50
N GLY A 322 13.18 -15.35 7.36
CA GLY A 322 12.45 -15.87 6.20
C GLY A 322 10.94 -15.64 6.26
N ASP A 323 10.45 -14.76 7.14
CA ASP A 323 9.02 -14.42 7.19
C ASP A 323 8.64 -13.60 5.96
N SER A 324 7.49 -13.94 5.39
CA SER A 324 6.91 -13.15 4.31
C SER A 324 6.11 -11.96 4.84
N PHE A 325 5.78 -10.99 3.98
CA PHE A 325 4.85 -9.92 4.37
C PHE A 325 3.52 -10.49 4.86
N LEU A 326 3.01 -11.56 4.25
CA LEU A 326 1.81 -12.26 4.71
C LEU A 326 1.99 -12.83 6.12
N THR A 327 3.12 -13.48 6.40
CA THR A 327 3.43 -14.02 7.73
C THR A 327 3.43 -12.92 8.79
N LEU A 328 4.14 -11.81 8.53
CA LEU A 328 4.17 -10.66 9.44
C LEU A 328 2.77 -10.04 9.61
N LYS A 329 1.98 -9.94 8.54
CA LYS A 329 0.63 -9.39 8.60
C LYS A 329 -0.33 -10.28 9.39
N ILE A 330 -0.20 -11.61 9.29
CA ILE A 330 -0.96 -12.55 10.11
C ILE A 330 -0.57 -12.37 11.58
N ALA A 331 0.73 -12.31 11.88
CA ALA A 331 1.21 -12.08 13.24
C ALA A 331 0.69 -10.76 13.84
N GLU A 332 0.66 -9.69 13.04
CA GLU A 332 0.05 -8.42 13.41
C GLU A 332 -1.42 -8.59 13.80
N GLN A 333 -2.23 -9.26 12.98
CA GLN A 333 -3.66 -9.39 13.25
C GLN A 333 -3.98 -10.20 14.49
N ILE A 334 -3.14 -11.18 14.83
CA ILE A 334 -3.32 -11.96 16.05
C ILE A 334 -3.19 -11.07 17.31
N LYS A 335 -2.39 -9.99 17.24
CA LYS A 335 -2.03 -9.18 18.42
C LYS A 335 -2.57 -7.74 18.43
N LEU A 336 -2.71 -7.09 17.27
CA LEU A 336 -3.05 -5.66 17.17
C LEU A 336 -4.54 -5.38 17.37
N PHE A 337 -5.42 -6.25 16.87
CA PHE A 337 -6.86 -5.98 16.85
C PHE A 337 -7.70 -7.21 17.20
N PRO A 338 -8.52 -7.16 18.26
CA PRO A 338 -9.74 -7.94 18.26
C PRO A 338 -10.62 -7.43 17.10
N CYS A 339 -10.77 -8.23 16.05
CA CYS A 339 -11.59 -7.93 14.89
C CYS A 339 -12.56 -9.08 14.63
N LEU A 340 -13.69 -8.78 13.97
CA LEU A 340 -14.66 -9.80 13.53
C LEU A 340 -14.07 -10.78 12.52
N GLY A 341 -13.08 -10.32 11.77
CA GLY A 341 -12.42 -11.12 10.76
C GLY A 341 -11.43 -10.32 9.95
N ASN A 342 -10.69 -11.06 9.15
CA ASN A 342 -9.68 -10.52 8.26
C ASN A 342 -10.07 -10.85 6.82
N VAL A 343 -9.83 -9.91 5.92
CA VAL A 343 -10.02 -10.10 4.49
C VAL A 343 -8.67 -9.95 3.82
N LEU A 344 -8.25 -10.94 3.05
CA LEU A 344 -7.11 -10.83 2.15
C LEU A 344 -7.63 -10.73 0.72
N VAL A 345 -7.28 -9.66 0.01
CA VAL A 345 -7.60 -9.56 -1.42
C VAL A 345 -6.38 -9.95 -2.24
N VAL A 346 -6.48 -11.03 -3.00
CA VAL A 346 -5.35 -11.63 -3.71
C VAL A 346 -5.48 -11.45 -5.24
N PRO A 347 -4.38 -11.61 -5.99
CA PRO A 347 -4.45 -11.64 -7.45
C PRO A 347 -5.35 -12.77 -7.98
N THR A 348 -5.84 -12.62 -9.20
CA THR A 348 -6.69 -13.62 -9.87
C THR A 348 -6.03 -15.01 -9.93
N ASN A 349 -6.80 -16.06 -9.66
CA ASN A 349 -6.39 -17.47 -9.67
C ASN A 349 -5.38 -17.88 -8.56
N LEU A 350 -5.17 -17.06 -7.53
CA LEU A 350 -4.26 -17.38 -6.42
C LEU A 350 -4.96 -17.59 -5.08
N LYS A 351 -6.30 -17.55 -5.04
CA LYS A 351 -7.06 -17.73 -3.78
C LYS A 351 -6.65 -18.96 -3.00
N LYS A 352 -6.62 -20.13 -3.64
CA LYS A 352 -6.32 -21.39 -2.97
C LYS A 352 -4.90 -21.41 -2.40
N ASP A 353 -3.93 -20.86 -3.12
CA ASP A 353 -2.53 -20.82 -2.70
C ASP A 353 -2.38 -19.96 -1.44
N PHE A 354 -3.04 -18.79 -1.41
CA PHE A 354 -3.07 -17.93 -0.23
C PHE A 354 -3.84 -18.53 0.94
N GLU A 355 -4.97 -19.21 0.71
CA GLU A 355 -5.71 -19.92 1.77
C GLU A 355 -4.82 -20.98 2.43
N GLN A 356 -4.07 -21.76 1.64
CA GLN A 356 -3.12 -22.75 2.16
C GLN A 356 -1.99 -22.11 2.96
N GLU A 357 -1.39 -21.02 2.45
CA GLU A 357 -0.35 -20.30 3.17
C GLU A 357 -0.87 -19.67 4.46
N ILE A 358 -2.08 -19.12 4.49
CA ILE A 358 -2.70 -18.62 5.74
C ILE A 358 -2.85 -19.75 6.76
N ILE A 359 -3.36 -20.92 6.36
CA ILE A 359 -3.54 -22.07 7.27
C ILE A 359 -2.20 -22.51 7.85
N LYS A 360 -1.17 -22.63 7.00
CA LYS A 360 0.19 -22.99 7.39
C LYS A 360 0.79 -21.99 8.37
N ASN A 361 0.79 -20.69 8.02
CA ASN A 361 1.35 -19.64 8.86
C ASN A 361 0.57 -19.47 10.18
N SER A 362 -0.76 -19.57 10.16
CA SER A 362 -1.59 -19.45 11.37
C SER A 362 -1.29 -20.56 12.37
N SER A 363 -1.09 -21.79 11.89
CA SER A 363 -0.75 -22.94 12.73
C SER A 363 0.63 -22.76 13.37
N TYR A 364 1.63 -22.40 12.56
CA TYR A 364 2.99 -22.11 13.02
C TYR A 364 3.05 -20.95 14.05
N LEU A 365 2.29 -19.88 13.79
CA LEU A 365 2.23 -18.75 14.71
C LEU A 365 1.50 -19.11 16.01
N GLN A 366 0.42 -19.89 15.95
CA GLN A 366 -0.30 -20.34 17.15
C GLN A 366 0.56 -21.23 18.07
N GLU A 367 1.41 -22.10 17.50
CA GLU A 367 2.36 -22.93 18.27
C GLU A 367 3.44 -22.11 18.98
N ASN A 368 3.92 -21.02 18.37
CA ASN A 368 4.91 -20.12 18.99
C ASN A 368 4.28 -19.08 19.94
N ILE A 369 2.97 -18.84 19.83
CA ILE A 369 2.18 -17.91 20.66
C ILE A 369 1.67 -18.56 21.96
N ASN A 370 2.16 -19.75 22.33
CA ASN A 370 1.75 -20.47 23.54
C ASN A 370 1.90 -19.68 24.86
N ASP A 371 2.62 -18.55 24.88
CA ASP A 371 2.66 -17.63 26.03
C ASP A 371 1.39 -16.77 26.21
N ILE A 372 0.57 -16.57 25.15
CA ILE A 372 -0.73 -15.89 25.26
C ILE A 372 -1.77 -16.80 25.94
N PHE A 373 -1.67 -18.12 25.74
CA PHE A 373 -2.54 -19.09 26.41
C PHE A 373 -2.19 -19.24 27.90
N ALA A 374 -0.91 -19.15 28.28
CA ALA A 374 -0.51 -19.05 29.69
C ALA A 374 -1.08 -17.81 30.40
N LEU A 375 -1.23 -16.68 29.67
CA LEU A 375 -1.92 -15.48 30.16
C LEU A 375 -3.44 -15.68 30.27
N LYS A 376 -4.07 -16.39 29.33
CA LYS A 376 -5.50 -16.73 29.38
C LYS A 376 -5.86 -17.55 30.64
N ASP A 377 -4.99 -18.48 30.99
CA ASP A 377 -5.14 -19.35 32.18
C ASP A 377 -4.66 -18.68 33.48
N SER A 378 -4.15 -17.44 33.41
CA SER A 378 -3.78 -16.67 34.59
C SER A 378 -5.01 -16.29 35.43
N PRO A 379 -4.93 -16.39 36.77
CA PRO A 379 -6.00 -15.91 37.65
C PRO A 379 -6.30 -14.42 37.44
N PHE A 380 -5.35 -13.64 36.94
CA PHE A 380 -5.47 -12.21 36.68
C PHE A 380 -5.93 -11.84 35.26
N ALA A 381 -6.15 -12.82 34.37
CA ALA A 381 -6.61 -12.50 33.02
C ALA A 381 -8.00 -11.84 33.05
N PRO A 382 -8.20 -10.76 32.26
CA PRO A 382 -9.48 -10.08 32.17
C PRO A 382 -10.55 -11.01 31.57
N THR A 383 -11.80 -10.83 31.98
CA THR A 383 -12.92 -11.73 31.66
C THR A 383 -13.15 -11.91 30.15
N TRP A 384 -12.84 -10.90 29.33
CA TRP A 384 -12.92 -10.98 27.87
C TRP A 384 -11.90 -11.98 27.27
N LEU A 385 -10.71 -12.08 27.86
CA LEU A 385 -9.66 -13.00 27.42
C LEU A 385 -9.96 -14.44 27.85
N LYS A 386 -10.62 -14.61 29.00
CA LYS A 386 -11.10 -15.92 29.51
C LYS A 386 -12.33 -16.42 28.74
N ASN A 387 -13.25 -15.51 28.41
CA ASN A 387 -14.53 -15.85 27.76
C ASN A 387 -14.48 -15.85 26.22
N SER A 388 -13.37 -15.45 25.59
CA SER A 388 -13.16 -15.60 24.15
C SER A 388 -13.03 -17.10 23.81
N THR A 389 -14.19 -17.70 23.55
CA THR A 389 -14.35 -19.11 23.15
C THR A 389 -14.67 -19.25 21.66
N ASN A 390 -15.03 -18.15 21.00
CA ASN A 390 -15.23 -18.01 19.56
C ASN A 390 -14.41 -16.81 19.09
N GLN A 391 -13.67 -16.78 18.00
CA GLN A 391 -13.27 -17.75 16.97
C GLN A 391 -11.93 -17.18 16.46
N LYS A 392 -11.14 -18.03 15.79
CA LYS A 392 -9.97 -17.63 15.00
C LYS A 392 -10.30 -16.33 14.25
N GLY A 393 -9.33 -15.41 14.13
CA GLY A 393 -9.47 -14.25 13.24
C GLY A 393 -9.55 -14.74 11.79
N ASP A 394 -10.69 -15.31 11.42
CA ASP A 394 -10.89 -16.08 10.20
C ASP A 394 -10.60 -15.18 9.01
N TRP A 395 -9.79 -15.73 8.11
CA TRP A 395 -9.36 -15.05 6.91
C TRP A 395 -10.32 -15.39 5.79
N LEU A 396 -11.08 -14.40 5.35
CA LEU A 396 -11.80 -14.47 4.09
C LEU A 396 -10.84 -14.07 2.96
N VAL A 397 -10.55 -15.01 2.06
CA VAL A 397 -9.76 -14.71 0.86
C VAL A 397 -10.69 -14.37 -0.29
N LEU A 398 -10.55 -13.15 -0.82
CA LEU A 398 -11.26 -12.66 -1.99
C LEU A 398 -10.27 -12.48 -3.15
N GLU A 399 -10.71 -12.74 -4.38
CA GLU A 399 -9.89 -12.49 -5.57
C GLU A 399 -10.30 -11.17 -6.22
N GLN A 400 -9.31 -10.45 -6.77
CA GLN A 400 -9.62 -9.40 -7.74
C GLN A 400 -10.17 -10.07 -9.01
N GLY A 401 -11.48 -9.99 -9.21
CA GLY A 401 -12.18 -10.70 -10.28
C GLY A 401 -11.75 -10.24 -11.68
N LYS A 402 -11.77 -11.14 -12.66
CA LYS A 402 -11.42 -10.82 -14.07
C LYS A 402 -12.32 -9.73 -14.66
N SER A 403 -13.61 -9.69 -14.28
CA SER A 403 -14.56 -8.65 -14.70
C SER A 403 -14.15 -7.23 -14.30
N LEU A 404 -13.20 -7.11 -13.37
CA LEU A 404 -12.61 -5.86 -12.92
C LEU A 404 -11.36 -5.47 -13.72
N SER A 405 -11.00 -6.23 -14.74
CA SER A 405 -9.89 -5.93 -15.64
C SER A 405 -10.35 -5.16 -16.87
N THR A 406 -9.41 -4.43 -17.47
CA THR A 406 -9.55 -3.81 -18.79
C THR A 406 -8.62 -4.51 -19.80
N ILE A 407 -8.54 -4.00 -21.03
CA ILE A 407 -7.56 -4.43 -22.03
C ILE A 407 -6.54 -3.32 -22.31
N ARG A 408 -5.40 -3.70 -22.87
CA ARG A 408 -4.41 -2.76 -23.41
C ARG A 408 -4.87 -2.21 -24.75
N PHE A 409 -4.54 -0.95 -25.01
CA PHE A 409 -4.75 -0.25 -26.26
C PHE A 409 -3.43 0.29 -26.78
N ASN A 410 -3.32 0.43 -28.09
CA ASN A 410 -2.25 1.17 -28.73
C ASN A 410 -2.40 2.67 -28.47
N LEU A 411 -1.32 3.44 -28.69
CA LEU A 411 -1.36 4.90 -28.52
C LEU A 411 -2.26 5.64 -29.53
N ASP A 412 -2.74 4.97 -30.58
CA ASP A 412 -3.76 5.45 -31.51
C ASP A 412 -5.20 5.12 -31.05
N GLY A 413 -5.35 4.41 -29.93
CA GLY A 413 -6.62 4.00 -29.35
C GLY A 413 -7.19 2.69 -29.89
N THR A 414 -6.51 2.00 -30.81
CA THR A 414 -6.93 0.65 -31.27
C THR A 414 -6.62 -0.41 -30.20
N PRO A 415 -7.42 -1.51 -30.08
CA PRO A 415 -7.11 -2.59 -29.14
C PRO A 415 -5.76 -3.25 -29.43
N TYR A 416 -4.93 -3.42 -28.40
CA TYR A 416 -3.66 -4.12 -28.53
C TYR A 416 -3.88 -5.64 -28.57
N THR A 417 -3.21 -6.33 -29.50
CA THR A 417 -3.25 -7.79 -29.65
C THR A 417 -1.86 -8.38 -29.49
N ASP A 418 -1.77 -9.58 -28.94
CA ASP A 418 -0.54 -10.36 -28.93
C ASP A 418 -0.28 -11.05 -30.28
N GLU A 419 0.82 -11.79 -30.39
CA GLU A 419 1.23 -12.52 -31.60
C GLU A 419 0.17 -13.53 -32.07
N ASP A 420 -0.69 -14.01 -31.16
CA ASP A 420 -1.78 -14.95 -31.43
C ASP A 420 -3.11 -14.23 -31.77
N GLY A 421 -3.10 -12.90 -31.87
CA GLY A 421 -4.29 -12.08 -32.16
C GLY A 421 -5.28 -11.95 -31.00
N ASN A 422 -4.90 -12.33 -29.76
CA ASN A 422 -5.75 -12.18 -28.59
C ASN A 422 -5.56 -10.81 -27.94
N TYR A 423 -6.63 -10.27 -27.35
CA TYR A 423 -6.51 -9.08 -26.51
C TYR A 423 -5.77 -9.41 -25.22
N VAL A 424 -4.96 -8.47 -24.74
CA VAL A 424 -4.13 -8.68 -23.55
C VAL A 424 -4.76 -7.98 -22.33
N PRO A 425 -5.40 -8.71 -21.40
CA PRO A 425 -6.07 -8.13 -20.24
C PRO A 425 -5.06 -7.56 -19.23
N ILE A 426 -5.49 -6.52 -18.52
CA ILE A 426 -4.75 -5.91 -17.41
C ILE A 426 -5.73 -5.48 -16.32
N SER A 427 -5.33 -5.56 -15.06
CA SER A 427 -6.12 -5.01 -13.95
C SER A 427 -6.44 -3.54 -14.21
N ALA A 428 -7.70 -3.13 -14.06
CA ALA A 428 -8.14 -1.73 -14.24
C ALA A 428 -7.78 -0.85 -13.03
N GLY A 429 -6.70 -1.18 -12.31
CA GLY A 429 -6.27 -0.51 -11.10
C GLY A 429 -6.85 -1.11 -9.83
N HIS A 430 -6.47 -0.53 -8.70
CA HIS A 430 -6.96 -0.96 -7.39
C HIS A 430 -8.30 -0.30 -7.02
N GLY A 431 -8.80 0.68 -7.79
CA GLY A 431 -10.14 1.27 -7.59
C GLY A 431 -11.26 0.24 -7.64
N GLU A 432 -11.05 -0.82 -8.40
CA GLU A 432 -11.91 -1.99 -8.49
C GLU A 432 -12.20 -2.70 -7.16
N LEU A 433 -11.33 -2.54 -6.17
CA LEU A 433 -11.53 -3.10 -4.83
C LEU A 433 -12.84 -2.61 -4.20
N ILE A 434 -13.37 -1.45 -4.63
CA ILE A 434 -14.65 -0.91 -4.18
C ILE A 434 -15.82 -1.89 -4.38
N HIS A 435 -15.78 -2.72 -5.44
CA HIS A 435 -16.81 -3.73 -5.71
C HIS A 435 -16.75 -4.91 -4.73
N LEU A 436 -15.58 -5.17 -4.13
CA LEU A 436 -15.42 -6.22 -3.14
C LEU A 436 -15.94 -5.80 -1.76
N PHE A 437 -16.06 -4.49 -1.48
CA PHE A 437 -16.52 -4.03 -0.16
C PHE A 437 -17.95 -4.45 0.12
N ASP A 438 -18.79 -4.50 -0.91
CA ASP A 438 -20.15 -5.00 -0.79
C ASP A 438 -20.17 -6.48 -0.40
N SER A 439 -19.25 -7.28 -0.95
CA SER A 439 -19.09 -8.70 -0.60
C SER A 439 -18.53 -8.88 0.81
N ILE A 440 -17.65 -7.98 1.26
CA ILE A 440 -17.14 -7.96 2.64
C ILE A 440 -18.28 -7.66 3.62
N ALA A 441 -19.10 -6.63 3.34
CA ALA A 441 -20.25 -6.27 4.17
C ALA A 441 -21.33 -7.38 4.24
N ASP A 442 -21.45 -8.21 3.19
CA ASP A 442 -22.34 -9.38 3.18
C ASP A 442 -21.75 -10.55 3.98
N SER A 443 -20.44 -10.78 3.87
CA SER A 443 -19.74 -11.86 4.57
C SER A 443 -19.63 -11.60 6.07
N PHE A 444 -19.54 -10.32 6.46
CA PHE A 444 -19.49 -9.87 7.84
C PHE A 444 -20.67 -8.96 8.14
N PRO A 445 -21.89 -9.52 8.31
CA PRO A 445 -23.09 -8.72 8.50
C PRO A 445 -22.96 -7.82 9.73
N ASN A 446 -22.39 -8.31 10.83
CA ASN A 446 -22.23 -7.52 12.06
C ASN A 446 -21.11 -6.46 11.99
N ALA A 447 -20.38 -6.34 10.87
CA ALA A 447 -19.32 -5.35 10.76
C ALA A 447 -19.88 -3.94 10.52
N GLU A 448 -19.41 -2.99 11.31
CA GLU A 448 -19.71 -1.56 11.17
C GLU A 448 -18.58 -0.82 10.45
N CYS A 449 -17.34 -1.30 10.60
CA CYS A 449 -16.14 -0.63 10.11
C CYS A 449 -15.27 -1.58 9.29
N LEU A 450 -14.81 -1.12 8.13
CA LEU A 450 -13.76 -1.74 7.34
C LEU A 450 -12.47 -0.93 7.48
N HIS A 451 -11.41 -1.55 8.00
CA HIS A 451 -10.08 -0.96 8.05
C HIS A 451 -9.23 -1.50 6.90
N ILE A 452 -8.63 -0.63 6.10
CA ILE A 452 -7.76 -1.02 4.97
C ILE A 452 -6.34 -0.63 5.27
N ARG A 453 -5.43 -1.57 4.97
CA ARG A 453 -3.98 -1.38 5.06
C ARG A 453 -3.25 -2.23 4.02
N ASN A 454 -2.15 -1.70 3.50
CA ASN A 454 -1.35 -2.43 2.52
C ASN A 454 -0.60 -3.62 3.15
N ILE A 455 -0.37 -4.65 2.35
CA ILE A 455 0.37 -5.84 2.76
C ILE A 455 1.83 -5.53 3.11
N ASP A 456 2.43 -4.54 2.45
CA ASP A 456 3.84 -4.17 2.53
C ASP A 456 4.17 -3.08 3.56
N ASN A 457 3.15 -2.54 4.23
CA ASN A 457 3.31 -1.62 5.36
C ASN A 457 3.18 -2.41 6.67
N VAL A 458 4.30 -2.87 7.21
CA VAL A 458 4.35 -3.63 8.48
C VAL A 458 4.64 -2.67 9.63
N ILE A 459 3.70 -2.58 10.55
CA ILE A 459 3.67 -1.67 11.70
C ILE A 459 4.27 -2.34 12.94
N GLY A 460 4.11 -3.67 13.08
CA GLY A 460 4.51 -4.43 14.26
C GLY A 460 3.48 -4.42 15.38
N THR A 461 3.80 -5.04 16.51
CA THR A 461 2.87 -5.28 17.62
C THR A 461 3.33 -4.67 18.94
N SER A 462 4.31 -3.76 18.91
CA SER A 462 4.75 -3.08 20.11
C SER A 462 3.64 -2.18 20.67
N LYS A 463 3.63 -2.00 22.00
CA LYS A 463 2.57 -1.28 22.70
C LYS A 463 2.32 0.12 22.13
N ASP A 464 3.39 0.87 21.87
CA ASP A 464 3.29 2.22 21.31
C ASP A 464 2.58 2.22 19.94
N ARG A 465 2.86 1.23 19.08
CA ARG A 465 2.23 1.13 17.76
C ARG A 465 0.74 0.80 17.85
N ILE A 466 0.38 -0.08 18.78
CA ILE A 466 -1.02 -0.41 19.07
C ILE A 466 -1.76 0.85 19.53
N GLU A 467 -1.18 1.60 20.47
CA GLU A 467 -1.77 2.84 21.00
C GLU A 467 -1.94 3.90 19.90
N GLU A 468 -0.92 4.10 19.06
CA GLU A 468 -0.99 5.03 17.94
C GLU A 468 -2.06 4.64 16.92
N LEU A 469 -2.18 3.36 16.59
CA LEU A 469 -3.15 2.86 15.62
C LEU A 469 -4.59 2.89 16.13
N ASN A 470 -4.79 2.80 17.45
CA ASN A 470 -6.11 2.90 18.08
C ASN A 470 -6.72 4.29 17.97
N ILE A 471 -5.92 5.34 17.88
CA ILE A 471 -6.40 6.74 17.81
C ILE A 471 -7.28 7.02 16.57
N PRO A 472 -6.85 6.75 15.33
CA PRO A 472 -7.71 6.97 14.16
C PRO A 472 -8.93 6.03 14.14
N ALA A 473 -8.80 4.81 14.68
CA ALA A 473 -9.91 3.88 14.85
C ALA A 473 -10.98 4.42 15.83
N GLU A 474 -10.55 4.91 17.00
CA GLU A 474 -11.43 5.54 17.98
C GLU A 474 -12.09 6.80 17.42
N ALA A 475 -11.34 7.62 16.68
CA ALA A 475 -11.87 8.80 15.99
C ALA A 475 -12.99 8.41 15.02
N PHE A 476 -12.81 7.34 14.23
CA PHE A 476 -13.84 6.81 13.33
C PHE A 476 -15.11 6.45 14.08
N LYS A 477 -15.00 5.66 15.15
CA LYS A 477 -16.16 5.21 15.93
C LYS A 477 -16.91 6.40 16.52
N ILE A 478 -16.20 7.34 17.14
CA ILE A 478 -16.83 8.49 17.78
C ILE A 478 -17.50 9.41 16.76
N ILE A 479 -16.84 9.71 15.64
CA ILE A 479 -17.43 10.53 14.58
C ILE A 479 -18.68 9.83 14.05
N ARG A 480 -18.60 8.52 13.77
CA ARG A 480 -19.77 7.73 13.35
C ARG A 480 -20.90 7.82 14.35
N ASP A 481 -20.67 7.52 15.63
CA ASP A 481 -21.72 7.55 16.65
C ASP A 481 -22.37 8.94 16.78
N CYS A 482 -21.59 10.01 16.66
CA CYS A 482 -22.12 11.38 16.60
C CYS A 482 -23.01 11.58 15.38
N ILE A 483 -22.54 11.20 14.19
CA ILE A 483 -23.30 11.33 12.95
C ILE A 483 -24.57 10.46 12.98
N GLU A 484 -24.54 9.29 13.61
CA GLU A 484 -25.72 8.45 13.74
C GLU A 484 -26.83 9.07 14.60
N VAL A 485 -26.45 9.74 15.69
CA VAL A 485 -27.43 10.53 16.46
C VAL A 485 -28.04 11.62 15.58
N LEU A 486 -27.24 12.31 14.76
CA LEU A 486 -27.75 13.34 13.85
C LEU A 486 -28.67 12.75 12.78
N ARG A 487 -28.27 11.65 12.12
CA ARG A 487 -29.08 10.94 11.10
C ARG A 487 -30.46 10.60 11.66
N ALA A 488 -30.52 9.92 12.81
CA ALA A 488 -31.77 9.51 13.44
C ALA A 488 -32.66 10.71 13.80
N LYS A 489 -32.09 11.73 14.46
CA LYS A 489 -32.87 12.89 14.93
C LYS A 489 -33.38 13.76 13.78
N ILE A 490 -32.65 13.86 12.68
CA ILE A 490 -33.08 14.61 11.49
C ILE A 490 -34.12 13.82 10.71
N GLU A 491 -33.97 12.50 10.60
CA GLU A 491 -34.97 11.62 10.00
C GLU A 491 -36.31 11.71 10.76
N ASP A 492 -36.27 11.61 12.09
CA ASP A 492 -37.45 11.85 12.94
C ASP A 492 -38.03 13.25 12.71
N HIS A 493 -37.18 14.27 12.61
CA HIS A 493 -37.62 15.65 12.36
C HIS A 493 -38.31 15.83 11.00
N LEU A 494 -37.91 15.07 9.98
CA LEU A 494 -38.45 15.16 8.62
C LEU A 494 -39.72 14.32 8.41
N PHE A 495 -39.80 13.14 9.03
CA PHE A 495 -40.78 12.10 8.68
C PHE A 495 -41.78 11.75 9.80
N HIS A 496 -41.77 12.44 10.93
CA HIS A 496 -42.77 12.21 11.99
C HIS A 496 -44.21 12.50 11.49
N GLU A 497 -45.12 11.55 11.70
CA GLU A 497 -46.49 11.50 11.11
C GLU A 497 -47.38 12.72 11.38
N GLN A 498 -47.00 13.59 12.33
CA GLN A 498 -47.78 14.75 12.78
C GLN A 498 -47.21 16.10 12.32
N ILE A 499 -46.09 16.14 11.60
CA ILE A 499 -45.43 17.40 11.23
C ILE A 499 -45.96 17.92 9.90
N ASN A 500 -46.51 19.13 9.91
CA ASN A 500 -46.85 19.85 8.68
C ASN A 500 -45.55 20.21 7.95
N LYS A 501 -45.35 19.70 6.71
CA LYS A 501 -44.08 19.83 5.96
C LYS A 501 -43.60 21.28 5.79
N GLN A 502 -44.50 22.26 5.92
CA GLN A 502 -44.19 23.70 5.85
C GLN A 502 -43.69 24.31 7.17
N ALA A 503 -43.64 23.57 8.29
CA ALA A 503 -43.31 24.07 9.63
C ALA A 503 -41.97 23.55 10.22
N ILE A 504 -41.14 22.89 9.41
CA ILE A 504 -39.84 22.34 9.84
C ILE A 504 -38.80 23.47 9.86
N TYR A 505 -38.57 24.08 11.02
CA TYR A 505 -37.62 25.18 11.18
C TYR A 505 -36.38 24.78 11.98
N LYS A 506 -36.56 24.25 13.19
CA LYS A 506 -35.47 23.98 14.14
C LYS A 506 -35.73 22.69 14.91
N ILE A 507 -34.67 21.92 15.17
CA ILE A 507 -34.71 20.75 16.06
C ILE A 507 -34.61 21.22 17.52
N GLN A 508 -35.58 20.80 18.35
CA GLN A 508 -35.63 21.10 19.78
C GLN A 508 -35.08 19.92 20.61
N ASP A 509 -33.78 19.65 20.47
CA ASP A 509 -33.15 18.49 21.12
C ASP A 509 -31.79 18.88 21.75
N GLN A 510 -31.71 18.75 23.08
CA GLN A 510 -30.48 19.07 23.84
C GLN A 510 -29.36 18.06 23.61
N GLU A 511 -29.68 16.82 23.23
CA GLU A 511 -28.70 15.78 22.93
C GLU A 511 -28.01 16.09 21.61
N VAL A 512 -28.77 16.51 20.59
CA VAL A 512 -28.23 16.99 19.31
C VAL A 512 -27.30 18.20 19.54
N LEU A 513 -27.67 19.14 20.41
CA LEU A 513 -26.81 20.27 20.75
C LEU A 513 -25.48 19.82 21.39
N LYS A 514 -25.53 18.82 22.28
CA LYS A 514 -24.32 18.26 22.91
C LYS A 514 -23.41 17.58 21.88
N VAL A 515 -24.00 16.82 20.95
CA VAL A 515 -23.27 16.16 19.85
C VAL A 515 -22.60 17.20 18.95
N LEU A 516 -23.32 18.24 18.54
CA LEU A 516 -22.76 19.33 17.72
C LEU A 516 -21.65 20.08 18.45
N ASN A 517 -21.82 20.38 19.74
CA ASN A 517 -20.78 21.00 20.56
C ASN A 517 -19.55 20.11 20.70
N TYR A 518 -19.71 18.78 20.68
CA TYR A 518 -18.58 17.86 20.65
C TYR A 518 -17.87 17.89 19.29
N LEU A 519 -18.61 17.83 18.18
CA LEU A 519 -18.08 17.90 16.82
C LEU A 519 -17.36 19.23 16.52
N CYS A 520 -17.75 20.33 17.19
CA CYS A 520 -17.04 21.60 17.15
C CYS A 520 -15.55 21.47 17.51
N SER A 521 -15.17 20.50 18.33
CA SER A 521 -13.76 20.28 18.68
C SER A 521 -12.88 19.77 17.54
N PHE A 522 -13.47 19.28 16.45
CA PHE A 522 -12.77 18.75 15.26
C PHE A 522 -12.52 19.82 14.18
N ILE A 523 -13.15 20.99 14.27
CA ILE A 523 -13.06 22.06 13.26
C ILE A 523 -12.45 23.34 13.84
N ASN A 524 -12.29 24.37 13.00
CA ASN A 524 -11.80 25.68 13.42
C ASN A 524 -12.75 26.31 14.46
N GLN A 525 -12.18 26.92 15.51
CA GLN A 525 -12.93 27.51 16.62
C GLN A 525 -13.88 28.64 16.19
N GLU A 526 -13.51 29.45 15.20
CA GLU A 526 -14.35 30.54 14.68
C GLU A 526 -15.60 29.96 14.02
N LEU A 527 -15.44 28.99 13.11
CA LEU A 527 -16.54 28.29 12.44
C LEU A 527 -17.44 27.55 13.43
N ALA A 528 -16.85 26.93 14.45
CA ALA A 528 -17.58 26.25 15.53
C ALA A 528 -18.46 27.23 16.32
N GLN A 529 -17.89 28.37 16.73
CA GLN A 529 -18.62 29.38 17.49
C GLN A 529 -19.76 29.98 16.67
N ASP A 530 -19.48 30.28 15.41
CA ASP A 530 -20.44 30.75 14.42
C ASP A 530 -21.63 29.79 14.25
N GLY A 531 -21.38 28.48 14.17
CA GLY A 531 -22.41 27.46 14.05
C GLY A 531 -23.27 27.37 15.31
N LEU A 532 -22.63 27.36 16.49
CA LEU A 532 -23.32 27.25 17.78
C LEU A 532 -24.15 28.50 18.10
N ASN A 533 -23.67 29.70 17.76
CA ASN A 533 -24.39 30.95 18.00
C ASN A 533 -25.78 30.98 17.35
N LEU A 534 -25.96 30.30 16.21
CA LEU A 534 -27.26 30.20 15.52
C LEU A 534 -28.34 29.44 16.33
N CYS A 535 -27.92 28.63 17.31
CA CYS A 535 -28.84 27.94 18.21
C CYS A 535 -29.44 28.86 19.27
N PHE A 536 -28.86 30.03 19.51
CA PHE A 536 -29.23 30.93 20.60
C PHE A 536 -29.72 32.29 20.07
N ASN A 537 -30.56 32.96 20.85
CA ASN A 537 -30.90 34.36 20.58
C ASN A 537 -29.83 35.31 21.15
N SER A 538 -30.04 36.62 20.97
CA SER A 538 -29.15 37.68 21.51
C SER A 538 -28.99 37.63 23.04
N GLU A 539 -29.95 37.07 23.77
CA GLU A 539 -29.92 36.90 25.22
C GLU A 539 -29.30 35.56 25.67
N LYS A 540 -28.75 34.77 24.73
CA LYS A 540 -28.19 33.43 24.97
C LYS A 540 -29.21 32.37 25.42
N HIS A 541 -30.49 32.58 25.16
CA HIS A 541 -31.52 31.55 25.32
C HIS A 541 -31.51 30.59 24.14
N PHE A 542 -31.56 29.29 24.40
CA PHE A 542 -31.61 28.26 23.36
C PHE A 542 -32.94 28.34 22.61
N THR A 543 -32.88 28.48 21.29
CA THR A 543 -34.05 28.64 20.40
C THR A 543 -34.29 27.43 19.50
N GLY A 544 -33.49 26.38 19.62
CA GLY A 544 -33.48 25.22 18.72
C GLY A 544 -32.35 25.27 17.71
N ILE A 545 -32.13 24.15 17.02
CA ILE A 545 -30.99 23.92 16.12
C ILE A 545 -31.48 24.03 14.67
N PRO A 546 -31.11 25.11 13.95
CA PRO A 546 -31.43 25.24 12.53
C PRO A 546 -30.47 24.40 11.66
N PHE A 547 -30.86 24.07 10.41
CA PHE A 547 -30.00 23.27 9.52
C PHE A 547 -28.65 23.95 9.26
N GLN A 548 -28.63 25.29 9.24
CA GLN A 548 -27.42 26.09 9.05
C GLN A 548 -26.34 25.77 10.11
N THR A 549 -26.73 25.44 11.34
CA THR A 549 -25.78 25.00 12.37
C THR A 549 -25.10 23.69 11.96
N ILE A 550 -25.86 22.74 11.41
CA ILE A 550 -25.30 21.45 10.96
C ILE A 550 -24.36 21.67 9.77
N HIS A 551 -24.73 22.53 8.82
CA HIS A 551 -23.84 22.85 7.69
C HIS A 551 -22.57 23.57 8.14
N LYS A 552 -22.67 24.51 9.08
CA LYS A 552 -21.50 25.21 9.63
C LYS A 552 -20.57 24.27 10.42
N ILE A 553 -21.10 23.27 11.13
CA ILE A 553 -20.28 22.38 11.95
C ILE A 553 -19.87 21.13 11.15
N VAL A 554 -20.85 20.33 10.76
CA VAL A 554 -20.65 19.05 10.08
C VAL A 554 -20.26 19.23 8.61
N GLY A 555 -20.88 20.19 7.92
CA GLY A 555 -20.52 20.51 6.54
C GLY A 555 -19.08 20.99 6.39
N ASN A 556 -18.55 21.76 7.35
CA ASN A 556 -17.12 22.12 7.36
C ASN A 556 -16.20 20.95 7.72
N LEU A 557 -16.61 20.05 8.61
CA LEU A 557 -15.84 18.85 8.94
C LEU A 557 -15.63 17.96 7.70
N PHE A 558 -16.68 17.77 6.91
CA PHE A 558 -16.66 16.90 5.72
C PHE A 558 -16.41 17.65 4.39
N HIS A 559 -16.39 18.99 4.38
CA HIS A 559 -16.42 19.87 3.20
C HIS A 559 -17.59 19.59 2.24
N TRP A 560 -18.80 19.69 2.76
CA TRP A 560 -19.99 19.74 1.92
C TRP A 560 -20.01 20.99 1.06
N GLN A 561 -20.70 20.89 -0.08
CA GLN A 561 -20.98 22.08 -0.90
C GLN A 561 -21.87 23.06 -0.12
N PRO A 562 -21.77 24.36 -0.40
CA PRO A 562 -22.81 25.29 0.00
C PRO A 562 -24.18 24.83 -0.52
N LEU A 563 -25.23 25.03 0.27
CA LEU A 563 -26.60 24.83 -0.21
C LEU A 563 -26.89 25.84 -1.32
N ALA A 564 -27.51 25.37 -2.41
CA ALA A 564 -27.99 26.24 -3.46
C ALA A 564 -29.12 27.13 -2.93
N GLU A 565 -29.13 28.42 -3.28
CA GLU A 565 -30.24 29.33 -2.96
C GLU A 565 -31.14 29.54 -4.18
N PRO A 566 -32.48 29.64 -4.02
CA PRO A 566 -33.26 29.54 -2.78
C PRO A 566 -33.88 28.15 -2.56
N LEU A 567 -33.50 27.46 -1.47
CA LEU A 567 -34.20 26.25 -1.00
C LEU A 567 -35.17 26.62 0.13
N ASN A 568 -36.36 26.00 0.14
CA ASN A 568 -37.24 26.05 1.32
C ASN A 568 -36.64 25.20 2.46
N ASN A 569 -37.11 25.39 3.70
CA ASN A 569 -36.54 24.70 4.87
C ASN A 569 -36.63 23.17 4.78
N TYR A 570 -37.74 22.62 4.28
CA TYR A 570 -37.90 21.18 4.12
C TYR A 570 -36.84 20.61 3.18
N SER A 571 -36.68 21.21 1.99
CA SER A 571 -35.68 20.81 1.01
C SER A 571 -34.25 21.00 1.52
N ALA A 572 -33.99 22.01 2.35
CA ALA A 572 -32.69 22.19 2.99
C ALA A 572 -32.39 21.08 4.01
N TRP A 573 -33.36 20.69 4.85
CA TRP A 573 -33.23 19.57 5.78
C TRP A 573 -33.11 18.22 5.06
N GLU A 574 -33.89 17.99 4.01
CA GLU A 574 -33.79 16.80 3.14
C GLU A 574 -32.40 16.71 2.50
N LYS A 575 -31.88 17.82 1.98
CA LYS A 575 -30.52 17.88 1.44
C LYS A 575 -29.46 17.61 2.51
N THR A 576 -29.64 18.17 3.71
CA THR A 576 -28.76 17.93 4.88
C THR A 576 -28.72 16.44 5.23
N LEU A 577 -29.88 15.79 5.30
CA LEU A 577 -29.97 14.36 5.56
C LEU A 577 -29.28 13.56 4.45
N SER A 578 -29.49 13.91 3.17
CA SER A 578 -28.85 13.22 2.04
C SER A 578 -27.32 13.26 2.10
N TRP A 579 -26.72 14.35 2.60
CA TRP A 579 -25.28 14.45 2.80
C TRP A 579 -24.82 13.68 4.04
N LEU A 580 -25.58 13.70 5.14
CA LEU A 580 -25.29 12.87 6.30
C LEU A 580 -25.36 11.37 5.97
N GLU A 581 -26.28 10.94 5.11
CA GLU A 581 -26.43 9.55 4.69
C GLU A 581 -25.26 9.03 3.84
N GLN A 582 -24.39 9.90 3.33
CA GLN A 582 -23.14 9.44 2.71
C GLN A 582 -22.25 8.72 3.74
N PRO A 583 -21.55 7.64 3.34
CA PRO A 583 -20.75 6.87 4.29
C PRO A 583 -19.58 7.68 4.83
N ILE A 584 -19.19 7.38 6.06
CA ILE A 584 -18.04 8.01 6.69
C ILE A 584 -16.75 7.31 6.25
N SER A 585 -15.75 8.11 5.90
CA SER A 585 -14.40 7.67 5.55
C SER A 585 -13.38 8.46 6.38
N ILE A 586 -12.49 7.77 7.10
CA ILE A 586 -11.37 8.40 7.80
C ILE A 586 -10.05 7.88 7.25
N PHE A 587 -9.20 8.80 6.82
CA PHE A 587 -7.87 8.49 6.32
C PHE A 587 -6.83 9.03 7.31
N GLY A 588 -6.00 8.14 7.84
CA GLY A 588 -4.78 8.51 8.53
C GLY A 588 -3.74 8.95 7.51
N VAL A 589 -3.20 10.16 7.63
CA VAL A 589 -2.18 10.72 6.73
C VAL A 589 -0.92 11.05 7.51
N VAL A 590 0.25 10.76 6.95
CA VAL A 590 1.53 11.00 7.61
C VAL A 590 2.17 12.28 7.13
N ARG A 591 2.99 12.92 7.96
CA ARG A 591 3.84 14.02 7.50
C ARG A 591 4.74 13.56 6.36
N LYS A 592 4.76 14.34 5.28
CA LYS A 592 5.53 14.03 4.07
C LYS A 592 7.03 14.27 4.30
N GLU A 593 7.85 13.32 3.86
CA GLU A 593 9.31 13.46 3.76
C GLU A 593 9.76 13.62 2.30
N VAL A 594 11.01 14.00 2.09
CA VAL A 594 11.59 14.22 0.74
C VAL A 594 11.57 12.95 -0.11
N ALA A 595 11.69 11.78 0.51
CA ALA A 595 11.66 10.47 -0.16
C ALA A 595 10.23 10.01 -0.54
N ASP A 596 9.18 10.67 -0.02
CA ASP A 596 7.80 10.33 -0.33
C ASP A 596 7.43 10.85 -1.72
N ILE A 597 7.59 9.97 -2.70
CA ILE A 597 7.11 10.15 -4.06
C ILE A 597 5.68 9.61 -4.13
N GLY A 598 4.73 10.48 -4.46
CA GLY A 598 3.32 10.14 -4.67
C GLY A 598 2.37 11.24 -4.22
N GLY A 599 1.09 10.90 -4.28
CA GLY A 599 -0.02 11.79 -3.99
C GLY A 599 -0.36 11.96 -2.50
N GLY A 600 -1.27 12.89 -2.22
CA GLY A 600 -1.63 13.27 -0.85
C GLY A 600 -2.93 14.06 -0.77
N PRO A 601 -3.37 14.44 0.44
CA PRO A 601 -4.63 15.14 0.63
C PRO A 601 -4.56 16.58 0.09
N ILE A 602 -5.46 16.90 -0.85
CA ILE A 602 -5.60 18.22 -1.46
C ILE A 602 -7.05 18.65 -1.57
N PHE A 603 -7.26 19.95 -1.73
CA PHE A 603 -8.50 20.53 -2.24
C PHE A 603 -8.44 20.58 -3.76
N ALA A 604 -9.50 20.14 -4.42
CA ALA A 604 -9.62 20.09 -5.88
C ALA A 604 -10.98 20.61 -6.36
N GLU A 605 -11.03 20.97 -7.63
CA GLU A 605 -12.27 21.29 -8.34
C GLU A 605 -12.51 20.24 -9.43
N LEU A 606 -13.64 19.56 -9.40
CA LEU A 606 -14.02 18.57 -10.41
C LEU A 606 -14.53 19.25 -11.68
N SER A 607 -14.67 18.49 -12.76
CA SER A 607 -15.09 19.01 -14.07
C SER A 607 -16.48 19.68 -14.09
N ASP A 608 -17.33 19.38 -13.11
CA ASP A 608 -18.66 20.00 -12.93
C ASP A 608 -18.64 21.21 -11.99
N GLY A 609 -17.46 21.65 -11.54
CA GLY A 609 -17.28 22.75 -10.59
C GLY A 609 -17.41 22.36 -9.11
N THR A 610 -17.66 21.07 -8.80
CA THR A 610 -17.74 20.61 -7.41
C THR A 610 -16.38 20.74 -6.72
N LYS A 611 -16.34 21.43 -5.58
CA LYS A 611 -15.10 21.65 -4.81
C LYS A 611 -14.96 20.63 -3.70
N ILE A 612 -13.95 19.79 -3.75
CA ILE A 612 -13.83 18.65 -2.83
C ILE A 612 -12.47 18.63 -2.15
N LYS A 613 -12.37 17.89 -1.04
CA LYS A 613 -11.09 17.35 -0.59
C LYS A 613 -10.98 15.89 -1.00
N LEU A 614 -9.78 15.46 -1.39
CA LEU A 614 -9.47 14.06 -1.69
C LEU A 614 -7.99 13.75 -1.51
N CYS A 615 -7.66 12.47 -1.40
CA CYS A 615 -6.30 11.98 -1.66
C CYS A 615 -6.15 11.72 -3.16
N ILE A 616 -5.41 12.58 -3.85
CA ILE A 616 -5.19 12.47 -5.30
C ILE A 616 -3.84 11.80 -5.57
N GLU A 617 -3.74 10.99 -6.62
CA GLU A 617 -2.48 10.47 -7.15
C GLU A 617 -1.85 11.42 -8.17
N MET A 618 -0.52 11.44 -8.25
CA MET A 618 0.21 12.35 -9.14
C MET A 618 -0.20 12.24 -10.64
N PRO A 619 -0.49 11.05 -11.20
CA PRO A 619 -0.90 10.94 -12.61
C PRO A 619 -2.24 11.63 -12.94
N HIS A 620 -3.05 11.99 -11.94
CA HIS A 620 -4.29 12.77 -12.13
C HIS A 620 -4.04 14.28 -12.13
N VAL A 621 -2.81 14.72 -11.93
CA VAL A 621 -2.46 16.12 -11.75
C VAL A 621 -1.61 16.57 -12.94
N ASP A 622 -1.79 17.80 -13.39
CA ASP A 622 -0.92 18.38 -14.41
C ASP A 622 0.55 18.37 -13.96
N GLU A 623 1.50 18.23 -14.89
CA GLU A 623 2.93 18.15 -14.54
C GLU A 623 3.42 19.37 -13.75
N LYS A 624 2.92 20.57 -14.06
CA LYS A 624 3.29 21.80 -13.37
C LYS A 624 2.77 21.80 -11.93
N GLU A 625 1.49 21.46 -11.75
CA GLU A 625 0.87 21.34 -10.42
C GLU A 625 1.51 20.21 -9.61
N THR A 626 1.90 19.13 -10.28
CA THR A 626 2.61 18.00 -9.66
C THR A 626 3.91 18.45 -9.03
N MET A 627 4.71 19.25 -9.76
CA MET A 627 5.94 19.82 -9.21
C MET A 627 5.68 20.80 -8.08
N GLU A 628 4.66 21.65 -8.23
CA GLU A 628 4.29 22.69 -7.25
C GLU A 628 3.79 22.11 -5.92
N TYR A 629 3.02 21.03 -5.96
CA TYR A 629 2.40 20.44 -4.76
C TYR A 629 3.16 19.22 -4.25
N PHE A 630 3.57 18.30 -5.13
CA PHE A 630 4.17 17.02 -4.74
C PHE A 630 5.68 16.94 -4.93
N GLY A 631 6.34 17.96 -5.48
CA GLY A 631 7.80 18.01 -5.56
C GLY A 631 8.51 18.00 -4.19
N PRO A 632 9.85 17.91 -4.16
CA PRO A 632 10.66 17.91 -2.92
C PRO A 632 10.47 19.14 -2.02
N ARG A 633 10.05 20.27 -2.61
CA ARG A 633 9.69 21.52 -1.91
C ARG A 633 8.24 21.93 -2.18
N GLY A 634 7.40 20.94 -2.50
CA GLY A 634 6.01 21.17 -2.86
C GLY A 634 5.15 21.60 -1.67
N LYS A 635 3.98 22.18 -1.96
CA LYS A 635 3.02 22.69 -0.97
C LYS A 635 2.29 21.58 -0.18
N ALA A 636 2.25 20.34 -0.67
CA ALA A 636 1.61 19.24 0.03
C ALA A 636 2.38 18.88 1.30
N THR A 637 1.69 18.85 2.44
CA THR A 637 2.31 18.69 3.77
C THR A 637 2.27 17.25 4.28
N HIS A 638 1.40 16.42 3.71
CA HIS A 638 1.14 15.05 4.14
C HIS A 638 1.09 14.10 2.95
N PHE A 639 1.27 12.82 3.25
CA PHE A 639 1.23 11.71 2.30
C PHE A 639 0.17 10.69 2.74
N ASN A 640 -0.43 9.97 1.79
CA ASN A 640 -1.43 8.94 2.07
C ASN A 640 -0.76 7.56 2.27
N PRO A 641 -0.68 7.03 3.51
CA PRO A 641 -0.12 5.72 3.80
C PRO A 641 -1.05 4.54 3.46
N VAL A 642 -2.27 4.80 2.97
CA VAL A 642 -3.31 3.79 2.80
C VAL A 642 -3.69 3.17 4.15
N LEU A 643 -3.89 4.04 5.15
CA LEU A 643 -4.43 3.68 6.46
C LEU A 643 -5.81 4.33 6.54
N ALA A 644 -6.86 3.55 6.31
CA ALA A 644 -8.20 4.11 6.14
C ALA A 644 -9.31 3.25 6.77
N PHE A 645 -10.32 3.93 7.31
CA PHE A 645 -11.47 3.36 8.00
C PHE A 645 -12.75 3.77 7.28
N PHE A 646 -13.62 2.80 7.02
CA PHE A 646 -14.81 2.97 6.18
C PHE A 646 -16.05 2.42 6.86
N GLU A 647 -17.16 3.14 6.75
CA GLU A 647 -18.46 2.72 7.24
C GLU A 647 -19.07 1.62 6.36
N LEU A 648 -19.25 0.42 6.90
CA LEU A 648 -19.93 -0.68 6.18
C LEU A 648 -21.45 -0.65 6.39
N ARG A 649 -21.89 -0.12 7.54
CA ARG A 649 -23.31 -0.04 7.90
C ARG A 649 -23.61 1.22 8.69
N THR A 650 -24.68 1.90 8.31
CA THR A 650 -25.26 3.00 9.10
C THR A 650 -26.13 2.43 10.22
N ASN A 651 -26.83 3.26 11.01
CA ASN A 651 -27.76 2.81 12.05
C ASN A 651 -29.08 2.23 11.49
N LYS A 652 -29.85 1.61 12.39
CA LYS A 652 -31.26 1.24 12.26
C LYS A 652 -32.11 2.50 12.12
N ARG A 653 -33.04 2.52 11.15
CA ARG A 653 -34.01 3.60 11.03
C ARG A 653 -35.09 3.47 12.10
N SER A 654 -35.48 4.57 12.73
CA SER A 654 -36.40 4.60 13.88
C SER A 654 -37.76 3.96 13.61
N PHE A 655 -38.21 3.91 12.35
CA PHE A 655 -39.47 3.31 11.93
C PHE A 655 -39.38 1.85 11.46
N GLU A 656 -38.19 1.27 11.33
CA GLU A 656 -38.01 -0.13 10.91
C GLU A 656 -38.27 -1.08 12.10
N LYS A 657 -39.45 -1.74 12.08
CA LYS A 657 -39.93 -2.60 13.17
C LYS A 657 -39.27 -3.99 13.24
N GLU A 658 -38.56 -4.45 12.20
CA GLU A 658 -37.88 -5.75 12.20
C GLU A 658 -36.38 -5.72 11.81
N GLN A 659 -35.62 -6.50 12.59
CA GLN A 659 -34.20 -6.89 12.55
C GLN A 659 -33.11 -5.90 12.99
N VAL A 660 -32.03 -6.50 13.52
CA VAL A 660 -31.11 -6.02 14.56
C VAL A 660 -29.91 -5.21 14.00
N LEU A 661 -29.75 -5.15 12.67
CA LEU A 661 -28.59 -4.54 11.99
C LEU A 661 -28.98 -3.33 11.14
N GLY A 662 -28.13 -2.30 11.13
CA GLY A 662 -28.37 -1.10 10.33
C GLY A 662 -28.08 -1.24 8.83
N LYS A 663 -28.43 -0.20 8.06
CA LYS A 663 -28.47 -0.20 6.60
C LYS A 663 -27.07 -0.38 5.99
N LYS A 664 -26.92 -1.37 5.10
CA LYS A 664 -25.68 -1.64 4.35
C LYS A 664 -25.30 -0.45 3.46
N VAL A 665 -24.03 -0.04 3.54
CA VAL A 665 -23.41 0.85 2.56
C VAL A 665 -23.07 0.04 1.32
N ASN A 666 -23.58 0.45 0.16
CA ASN A 666 -23.30 -0.19 -1.12
C ASN A 666 -22.24 0.63 -1.86
N TYR A 667 -20.96 0.33 -1.62
CA TYR A 667 -19.82 1.06 -2.17
C TYR A 667 -19.76 0.96 -3.69
N SER A 668 -20.22 -0.14 -4.31
CA SER A 668 -20.30 -0.25 -5.77
C SER A 668 -21.19 0.84 -6.41
N LYS A 669 -22.19 1.36 -5.68
CA LYS A 669 -23.07 2.44 -6.15
C LYS A 669 -22.47 3.84 -5.97
N LEU A 670 -21.36 3.95 -5.24
CA LEU A 670 -20.62 5.19 -5.02
C LEU A 670 -19.46 5.36 -5.99
N PHE A 671 -19.29 4.41 -6.92
CA PHE A 671 -18.29 4.51 -7.97
C PHE A 671 -18.50 5.80 -8.79
N ASP A 672 -17.48 6.65 -8.79
CA ASP A 672 -17.51 7.93 -9.47
C ASP A 672 -16.58 7.92 -10.68
N ASP A 673 -17.22 7.87 -11.84
CA ASP A 673 -16.60 7.79 -13.15
C ASP A 673 -15.65 8.94 -13.50
N ARG A 674 -15.69 10.04 -12.73
CA ARG A 674 -14.77 11.17 -12.89
C ARG A 674 -13.33 10.80 -12.48
N PHE A 675 -13.15 9.84 -11.58
CA PHE A 675 -11.83 9.42 -11.08
C PHE A 675 -11.26 8.24 -11.87
N TRP A 676 -10.69 8.53 -13.04
CA TRP A 676 -9.97 7.55 -13.84
C TRP A 676 -8.71 8.12 -14.50
N LEU A 677 -7.72 7.27 -14.75
CA LEU A 677 -6.44 7.59 -15.36
C LEU A 677 -6.33 6.99 -16.76
N LEU A 678 -5.80 7.78 -17.69
CA LEU A 678 -5.19 7.27 -18.90
C LEU A 678 -3.75 6.86 -18.59
N THR A 679 -3.56 5.61 -18.20
CA THR A 679 -2.22 5.11 -17.90
C THR A 679 -1.49 4.75 -19.19
N LYS A 680 -0.29 5.30 -19.37
CA LYS A 680 0.62 4.99 -20.48
C LYS A 680 1.83 4.24 -19.94
N ARG A 681 2.11 3.05 -20.47
CA ARG A 681 3.24 2.20 -20.04
C ARG A 681 3.81 1.43 -21.22
N GLU A 682 4.97 0.84 -21.01
CA GLU A 682 5.53 -0.13 -21.95
C GLU A 682 5.10 -1.55 -21.57
N TYR A 683 4.72 -2.35 -22.57
CA TYR A 683 4.44 -3.77 -22.43
C TYR A 683 5.22 -4.52 -23.50
N LYS A 684 6.17 -5.37 -23.08
CA LYS A 684 7.08 -6.12 -23.98
C LYS A 684 7.77 -5.23 -25.04
N GLY A 685 8.31 -4.07 -24.65
CA GLY A 685 8.95 -3.15 -25.60
C GLY A 685 8.00 -2.23 -26.35
N VAL A 686 6.68 -2.43 -26.24
CA VAL A 686 5.68 -1.67 -27.00
C VAL A 686 4.96 -0.67 -26.09
N PRO A 687 4.88 0.62 -26.46
CA PRO A 687 4.09 1.58 -25.71
C PRO A 687 2.59 1.28 -25.87
N VAL A 688 1.92 1.10 -24.74
CA VAL A 688 0.49 0.82 -24.63
C VAL A 688 -0.17 1.80 -23.66
N CYS A 689 -1.47 1.96 -23.77
CA CYS A 689 -2.28 2.67 -22.79
C CYS A 689 -3.49 1.86 -22.34
N TYR A 690 -4.04 2.20 -21.18
CA TYR A 690 -5.23 1.55 -20.64
C TYR A 690 -5.94 2.46 -19.62
N HIS A 691 -7.19 2.10 -19.33
CA HIS A 691 -8.03 2.76 -18.33
C HIS A 691 -7.71 2.20 -16.94
N GLU A 692 -7.44 3.08 -15.98
CA GLU A 692 -7.09 2.70 -14.60
C GLU A 692 -7.88 3.53 -13.60
N THR A 693 -8.29 2.92 -12.48
CA THR A 693 -8.96 3.60 -11.37
C THR A 693 -8.20 3.42 -10.06
N VAL A 694 -8.30 4.43 -9.20
CA VAL A 694 -7.56 4.52 -7.93
C VAL A 694 -8.56 4.49 -6.78
N LEU A 695 -8.46 3.48 -5.91
CA LEU A 695 -9.35 3.30 -4.76
C LEU A 695 -9.41 4.54 -3.88
N HIS A 696 -8.25 5.07 -3.47
CA HIS A 696 -8.20 6.20 -2.53
C HIS A 696 -8.91 7.44 -3.06
N GLU A 697 -8.98 7.62 -4.37
CA GLU A 697 -9.73 8.72 -4.97
C GLU A 697 -11.22 8.42 -5.00
N LEU A 698 -11.62 7.18 -5.29
CA LEU A 698 -13.03 6.76 -5.34
C LEU A 698 -13.71 6.75 -3.95
N ILE A 699 -12.99 6.36 -2.89
CA ILE A 699 -13.55 6.24 -1.53
C ILE A 699 -12.98 7.24 -0.52
N GLY A 700 -11.94 7.98 -0.92
CA GLY A 700 -11.30 9.05 -0.15
C GLY A 700 -11.47 10.41 -0.81
N ASN A 701 -12.69 10.70 -1.27
CA ASN A 701 -13.13 12.02 -1.73
C ASN A 701 -14.36 12.50 -0.94
N SER A 702 -14.51 13.81 -0.78
CA SER A 702 -15.69 14.41 -0.13
C SER A 702 -16.91 14.59 -1.04
N ALA A 703 -16.89 14.10 -2.28
CA ALA A 703 -18.05 14.14 -3.18
C ALA A 703 -19.06 13.03 -2.84
N THR A 704 -18.53 11.85 -2.52
CA THR A 704 -19.27 10.59 -2.35
C THR A 704 -19.22 10.05 -0.93
N SER A 705 -18.37 10.63 -0.07
CA SER A 705 -18.20 10.21 1.32
C SER A 705 -18.06 11.40 2.27
N ASN A 706 -18.47 11.20 3.52
CA ASN A 706 -18.17 12.07 4.64
C ASN A 706 -16.72 11.84 5.10
N LEU A 707 -15.79 12.51 4.42
CA LEU A 707 -14.35 12.29 4.53
C LEU A 707 -13.69 13.13 5.63
N VAL A 708 -12.80 12.51 6.42
CA VAL A 708 -11.92 13.19 7.37
C VAL A 708 -10.47 12.71 7.21
N PHE A 709 -9.53 13.64 7.17
CA PHE A 709 -8.10 13.35 7.27
C PHE A 709 -7.61 13.60 8.68
N ILE A 710 -6.89 12.61 9.23
CA ILE A 710 -6.27 12.70 10.55
C ILE A 710 -4.77 12.51 10.38
N GLU A 711 -3.97 13.45 10.88
CA GLU A 711 -2.53 13.27 10.95
C GLU A 711 -2.21 12.10 11.88
N VAL A 712 -1.47 11.11 11.40
CA VAL A 712 -1.00 9.97 12.20
C VAL A 712 0.53 9.95 12.30
N PRO A 713 1.10 9.37 13.37
CA PRO A 713 2.52 9.21 13.53
C PRO A 713 3.13 8.42 12.37
N ARG A 714 4.31 8.86 11.91
CA ARG A 714 5.02 8.22 10.79
C ARG A 714 5.46 6.79 11.11
N THR A 715 5.53 6.46 12.38
CA THR A 715 5.69 5.10 12.92
C THR A 715 4.63 4.12 12.38
N LEU A 716 3.43 4.57 12.02
CA LEU A 716 2.41 3.71 11.37
C LEU A 716 2.61 3.52 9.86
N PHE A 717 3.70 4.07 9.31
CA PHE A 717 4.01 4.04 7.88
C PHE A 717 5.46 3.60 7.62
N ARG A 718 5.61 2.31 7.33
CA ARG A 718 6.86 1.63 6.98
C ARG A 718 6.64 0.75 5.75
N PRO A 719 6.34 1.32 4.57
CA PRO A 719 6.16 0.54 3.35
C PRO A 719 7.51 0.15 2.76
N HIS A 720 7.58 -1.04 2.18
CA HIS A 720 8.77 -1.50 1.47
C HIS A 720 8.52 -1.38 -0.04
N LYS A 721 9.07 -0.36 -0.72
CA LYS A 721 8.85 -0.14 -2.16
C LYS A 721 9.81 -0.97 -3.02
N SER A 722 11.03 -1.17 -2.55
CA SER A 722 12.07 -2.00 -3.17
C SER A 722 12.51 -3.09 -2.19
N PHE A 723 13.02 -4.21 -2.71
CA PHE A 723 13.55 -5.28 -1.86
C PHE A 723 14.69 -4.79 -0.95
N PHE A 724 15.42 -3.76 -1.36
CA PHE A 724 16.44 -3.12 -0.54
C PHE A 724 15.88 -2.55 0.78
N ASP A 725 14.59 -2.21 0.83
CA ASP A 725 13.95 -1.76 2.07
C ASP A 725 13.82 -2.91 3.08
N SER A 726 13.76 -4.16 2.60
CA SER A 726 13.68 -5.38 3.43
C SER A 726 15.04 -5.89 3.90
N LEU A 727 16.13 -5.55 3.20
CA LEU A 727 17.46 -6.05 3.53
C LEU A 727 17.91 -5.67 4.94
N GLY A 728 18.26 -6.68 5.72
CA GLY A 728 18.81 -6.55 7.07
C GLY A 728 17.75 -6.42 8.16
N ASN A 729 16.46 -6.49 7.81
CA ASN A 729 15.41 -6.47 8.81
C ASN A 729 15.19 -7.87 9.42
N ASP A 730 15.01 -7.88 10.72
CA ASP A 730 14.54 -8.99 11.55
C ASP A 730 13.15 -8.67 12.10
N ARG A 731 12.53 -9.61 12.82
CA ARG A 731 11.20 -9.38 13.43
C ARG A 731 11.18 -8.17 14.39
N ARG A 732 12.29 -7.90 15.09
CA ARG A 732 12.40 -6.80 16.07
C ARG A 732 12.42 -5.43 15.40
N THR A 733 13.11 -5.30 14.27
CA THR A 733 13.13 -4.06 13.46
C THR A 733 11.75 -3.72 12.91
N TYR A 734 10.92 -4.73 12.61
CA TYR A 734 9.49 -4.54 12.31
C TYR A 734 8.61 -4.24 13.53
N GLY A 735 9.14 -4.26 14.75
CA GLY A 735 8.39 -3.93 15.97
C GLY A 735 7.62 -5.11 16.56
N PHE A 736 8.04 -6.35 16.28
CA PHE A 736 7.55 -7.52 17.01
C PHE A 736 8.47 -7.84 18.19
N ASP A 737 7.87 -8.08 19.36
CA ASP A 737 8.60 -8.61 20.52
C ASP A 737 9.07 -10.05 20.22
N GLU A 738 10.19 -10.47 20.81
CA GLU A 738 10.90 -11.75 20.57
C GLU A 738 10.03 -13.02 20.65
N THR A 739 8.77 -12.95 21.07
CA THR A 739 7.75 -14.01 21.03
C THR A 739 7.49 -14.72 19.69
N LEU A 740 8.11 -14.31 18.57
CA LEU A 740 8.10 -15.08 17.31
C LEU A 740 9.26 -16.11 17.22
N VAL A 741 10.18 -16.08 18.18
CA VAL A 741 11.35 -16.97 18.35
C VAL A 741 10.94 -18.44 18.21
N SER A 742 11.61 -19.14 17.29
CA SER A 742 11.48 -20.58 17.14
C SER A 742 11.95 -21.30 18.40
N LEU A 743 11.42 -22.50 18.65
CA LEU A 743 11.88 -23.37 19.75
C LEU A 743 13.41 -23.55 19.80
N GLU A 744 14.12 -23.43 18.68
CA GLU A 744 15.58 -23.54 18.60
C GLU A 744 16.32 -22.39 19.28
N THR A 745 15.75 -21.18 19.32
CA THR A 745 16.39 -20.01 19.95
C THR A 745 16.08 -19.89 21.45
N ARG A 746 15.12 -20.67 21.99
CA ARG A 746 14.85 -20.78 23.44
C ARG A 746 15.79 -21.74 24.17
N ASN A 747 16.58 -22.53 23.45
CA ASN A 747 17.52 -23.50 24.01
C ASN A 747 18.97 -22.98 24.10
N PHE A 748 19.18 -21.67 23.97
CA PHE A 748 20.50 -21.03 24.13
C PHE A 748 20.57 -20.17 25.39
#